data_AF-A0A537HNY7-F1
#
_entry.id   AF-A0A537HNY7-F1
#
_cell.length_a   1.000
_cell.length_b   1.000
_cell.length_c   1.000
_cell.angle_alpha   90.00
_cell.angle_beta   90.00
_cell.angle_gamma   90.00
#
_symmetry.space_group_name_H-M   'P 1'
#
loop_
_entity.id
_entity.type
_entity.pdbx_description
1 polymer ?
#
loop_
_entity_poly.entity_id
_entity_poly.type
_entity_poly.pdbx_seq_one_letter_code
_entity_poly.pdbx_strand_id
1 'polypeptide(L)'
;MKYRLVPVILLFFIPALTYGLAPAHANYRISTSTSDTWPATISQGYAVVTGIKMAMIEGNNANQIIAAGSFNNGTSQTQLRVYHKNGNSLVLDSNQQWRFGGGSNYYFSGVEVADLAGRGFNETITIGNVQASGGPPLQTQIGIYRWLGSSLSREKLFNYTAGGPLETRSIAIWTSNGIRQIVTLGYYNRTGVTYGQLGIWSWDGATLSKNTLWNWTAPGTGATGSQGYAVATGDIEGNGTPDIVTVGSSNNGTLTQSEIRVWGWSGSGTPGLKQSRTWVTTGQASVATSVAIQDLAGDGKKEIIVGGQILSYPFWKAELSVWSLWGGLSLSQLADTYWITSSQSSLELIRVSAGDVDKSGTTEIVTAGFTDMPIGTTDVDYGIIRTWTWSGSTISLQQSYQYSTVPTIISAVTVGDIDKVGKHDIIVGGQQMGKGFLEVRDATFVNSTISLATYPSPALAGQSVTVSGMLTNTTDSSPLVSMQVLLEYNATGGSYSIIATATTDSQGRFAAGFTPLGPGSYDVRATWSGDNTHSGSTATASLTVTKEPSVIVLSSSSFNAQIGDTITISGYVYPANAAKLTIIYTGPSGTTISHTVNSTNTGSFTDQYAVNSAGTWTISASWTGTTTTASSTSNTLSVQTTPQPPPFETTMTFYTLILSIAALAVGAFALVRKSHGRASPPSMAPTTVAPSK
;
A
#
# COMPACT_ATOMS: atom_id res chain seq x y z
N MET A 1 -86.91 -5.45 35.38
CA MET A 1 -86.69 -3.98 35.22
C MET A 1 -85.39 -3.60 35.90
N LYS A 2 -84.38 -3.15 35.14
CA LYS A 2 -83.37 -2.13 35.49
C LYS A 2 -82.25 -2.16 34.44
N TYR A 3 -82.13 -1.06 33.69
CA TYR A 3 -81.03 -0.72 32.78
C TYR A 3 -79.69 -0.68 33.50
N ARG A 4 -78.59 -1.09 32.85
CA ARG A 4 -77.25 -0.55 33.10
C ARG A 4 -76.38 -0.50 31.84
N LEU A 5 -76.21 0.73 31.35
CA LEU A 5 -75.01 1.35 30.77
C LEU A 5 -73.84 0.44 30.35
N VAL A 6 -73.51 0.50 29.06
CA VAL A 6 -72.19 0.17 28.52
C VAL A 6 -71.43 1.48 28.29
N PRO A 7 -70.28 1.71 28.94
CA PRO A 7 -69.31 2.68 28.47
C PRO A 7 -68.06 2.01 27.90
N VAL A 8 -67.65 2.57 26.77
CA VAL A 8 -66.44 2.36 25.97
C VAL A 8 -65.17 2.35 26.84
N ILE A 9 -64.30 1.37 26.63
CA ILE A 9 -62.90 1.38 27.10
C ILE A 9 -61.97 1.31 25.89
N LEU A 10 -61.08 2.30 25.82
CA LEU A 10 -59.99 2.51 24.89
C LEU A 10 -59.19 1.23 24.57
N LEU A 11 -58.97 0.96 23.28
CA LEU A 11 -57.86 0.13 22.80
C LEU A 11 -56.54 0.88 23.07
N PHE A 12 -55.74 0.38 24.02
CA PHE A 12 -54.30 0.59 24.00
C PHE A 12 -53.66 -0.54 23.21
N PHE A 13 -53.08 -0.20 22.06
CA PHE A 13 -52.11 -1.04 21.36
C PHE A 13 -50.91 -1.25 22.28
N ILE A 14 -50.68 -2.48 22.72
CA ILE A 14 -49.40 -2.93 23.26
C ILE A 14 -48.50 -3.20 22.05
N PRO A 15 -47.37 -2.49 21.87
CA PRO A 15 -46.41 -2.84 20.83
C PRO A 15 -45.81 -4.21 21.14
N ALA A 16 -45.73 -5.03 20.10
CA ALA A 16 -45.14 -6.34 20.08
C ALA A 16 -43.81 -6.39 20.84
N LEU A 17 -43.60 -7.49 21.58
CA LEU A 17 -42.30 -7.88 22.09
C LEU A 17 -41.27 -7.72 20.98
N THR A 18 -40.31 -6.83 21.20
CA THR A 18 -39.03 -6.86 20.52
C THR A 18 -38.45 -8.26 20.73
N TYR A 19 -38.36 -9.04 19.66
CA TYR A 19 -37.46 -10.18 19.62
C TYR A 19 -36.10 -9.68 20.09
N GLY A 20 -35.60 -10.27 21.17
CA GLY A 20 -34.30 -9.94 21.73
C GLY A 20 -33.27 -9.95 20.62
N LEU A 21 -32.58 -8.82 20.46
CA LEU A 21 -31.32 -8.78 19.73
C LEU A 21 -30.48 -9.95 20.25
N ALA A 22 -30.00 -10.80 19.34
CA ALA A 22 -29.00 -11.80 19.68
C ALA A 22 -27.86 -11.07 20.43
N PRO A 23 -27.33 -11.63 21.52
CA PRO A 23 -26.29 -10.97 22.29
C PRO A 23 -25.15 -10.59 21.35
N ALA A 24 -24.74 -9.31 21.39
CA ALA A 24 -23.59 -8.83 20.66
C ALA A 24 -22.39 -9.74 20.94
N HIS A 25 -21.84 -10.35 19.89
CA HIS A 25 -20.75 -11.30 20.02
C HIS A 25 -19.46 -10.53 20.32
N ALA A 26 -18.83 -10.82 21.46
CA ALA A 26 -17.70 -10.06 21.98
C ALA A 26 -16.35 -10.60 21.47
N ASN A 27 -15.39 -9.72 21.21
CA ASN A 27 -13.98 -10.12 21.09
C ASN A 27 -13.48 -10.62 22.46
N TYR A 28 -12.87 -11.80 22.52
CA TYR A 28 -12.40 -12.40 23.76
C TYR A 28 -10.89 -12.19 23.89
N ARG A 29 -10.50 -11.40 24.87
CA ARG A 29 -9.10 -11.24 25.29
C ARG A 29 -8.88 -11.91 26.63
N ILE A 30 -7.62 -12.22 26.93
CA ILE A 30 -7.24 -12.64 28.29
C ILE A 30 -7.70 -11.56 29.26
N SER A 31 -8.44 -11.95 30.31
CA SER A 31 -8.91 -11.02 31.33
C SER A 31 -7.70 -10.29 31.93
N THR A 32 -7.70 -8.96 31.87
CA THR A 32 -6.63 -8.11 32.42
C THR A 32 -6.54 -8.18 33.95
N SER A 33 -7.53 -8.80 34.61
CA SER A 33 -7.62 -8.96 36.06
C SER A 33 -7.09 -10.29 36.61
N THR A 34 -6.79 -11.27 35.74
CA THR A 34 -6.04 -12.47 36.14
C THR A 34 -4.59 -12.19 35.80
N SER A 35 -3.66 -12.34 36.75
CA SER A 35 -2.23 -12.12 36.52
C SER A 35 -1.71 -13.07 35.44
N ASP A 36 -1.82 -12.65 34.18
CA ASP A 36 -1.21 -13.33 33.06
C ASP A 36 0.30 -13.10 33.16
N THR A 37 1.05 -14.18 33.32
CA THR A 37 2.52 -14.18 33.39
C THR A 37 3.15 -13.99 32.01
N TRP A 38 2.46 -13.30 31.12
CA TRP A 38 2.97 -12.94 29.81
C TRP A 38 3.91 -11.73 29.72
N PRO A 39 4.50 -11.17 30.80
CA PRO A 39 5.68 -10.35 30.61
C PRO A 39 6.96 -11.15 30.85
N ALA A 40 7.94 -10.91 29.98
CA ALA A 40 9.30 -10.85 30.44
C ALA A 40 9.40 -9.81 31.56
N THR A 41 9.76 -10.22 32.76
CA THR A 41 9.87 -9.34 33.93
C THR A 41 11.13 -8.46 33.94
N ILE A 42 11.88 -8.41 32.83
CA ILE A 42 13.13 -7.66 32.68
C ILE A 42 13.16 -6.92 31.34
N SER A 43 13.92 -5.81 31.25
CA SER A 43 13.91 -4.90 30.09
C SER A 43 14.40 -5.50 28.76
N GLN A 44 14.93 -6.72 28.75
CA GLN A 44 15.42 -7.43 27.56
C GLN A 44 14.74 -8.79 27.29
N GLY A 45 13.77 -9.19 28.10
CA GLY A 45 13.08 -10.45 27.84
C GLY A 45 11.94 -10.26 26.83
N TYR A 46 11.53 -11.35 26.18
CA TYR A 46 10.42 -11.35 25.24
C TYR A 46 9.61 -12.64 25.33
N ALA A 47 8.39 -12.60 24.82
CA ALA A 47 7.59 -13.79 24.59
C ALA A 47 6.85 -13.67 23.25
N VAL A 48 6.63 -14.81 22.59
CA VAL A 48 5.94 -14.87 21.29
C VAL A 48 5.20 -16.19 21.16
N VAL A 49 3.94 -16.15 20.69
CA VAL A 49 3.23 -17.36 20.21
C VAL A 49 3.60 -17.60 18.77
N THR A 50 4.08 -18.79 18.45
CA THR A 50 4.46 -19.18 17.08
C THR A 50 3.52 -20.20 16.48
N GLY A 51 2.65 -20.84 17.29
CA GLY A 51 1.64 -21.76 16.82
C GLY A 51 0.41 -21.81 17.72
N ILE A 52 -0.77 -21.94 17.11
CA ILE A 52 -2.06 -22.05 17.79
C ILE A 52 -2.88 -23.15 17.15
N LYS A 53 -3.57 -23.94 17.98
CA LYS A 53 -4.58 -24.91 17.57
C LYS A 53 -5.75 -24.92 18.54
N MET A 54 -6.93 -25.23 18.01
CA MET A 54 -8.11 -25.53 18.82
C MET A 54 -8.17 -27.03 19.08
N ALA A 55 -8.41 -27.44 20.32
CA ALA A 55 -8.42 -28.84 20.74
C ALA A 55 -9.62 -29.14 21.63
N MET A 56 -10.14 -30.35 21.53
CA MET A 56 -11.04 -30.94 22.51
C MET A 56 -10.20 -31.69 23.54
N ILE A 57 -10.27 -31.29 24.81
CA ILE A 57 -9.41 -31.86 25.84
C ILE A 57 -10.23 -32.38 27.05
N GLU A 58 -9.68 -33.38 27.74
CA GLU A 58 -10.37 -34.23 28.72
C GLU A 58 -10.92 -33.51 29.96
N GLY A 59 -12.24 -33.50 30.14
CA GLY A 59 -12.90 -32.97 31.34
C GLY A 59 -13.74 -31.71 31.09
N ASN A 60 -13.72 -31.18 29.87
CA ASN A 60 -14.36 -29.91 29.54
C ASN A 60 -15.24 -30.11 28.30
N ASN A 61 -16.54 -29.84 28.39
CA ASN A 61 -17.45 -29.91 27.22
C ASN A 61 -17.23 -28.76 26.21
N ALA A 62 -16.23 -27.90 26.41
CA ALA A 62 -15.88 -26.76 25.56
C ALA A 62 -14.57 -27.02 24.81
N ASN A 63 -14.38 -26.34 23.67
CA ASN A 63 -13.09 -26.36 22.97
C ASN A 63 -12.07 -25.52 23.76
N GLN A 64 -10.82 -25.98 23.78
CA GLN A 64 -9.67 -25.27 24.33
C GLN A 64 -8.78 -24.71 23.21
N ILE A 65 -7.95 -23.74 23.57
CA ILE A 65 -6.91 -23.18 22.72
C ILE A 65 -5.56 -23.64 23.26
N ILE A 66 -4.78 -24.28 22.40
CA ILE A 66 -3.38 -24.59 22.63
C ILE A 66 -2.53 -23.51 22.00
N ALA A 67 -1.68 -22.85 22.79
CA ALA A 67 -0.72 -21.86 22.31
C ALA A 67 0.72 -22.34 22.60
N ALA A 68 1.49 -22.52 21.53
CA ALA A 68 2.90 -22.88 21.59
C ALA A 68 3.77 -21.68 21.20
N GLY A 69 4.88 -21.49 21.89
CA GLY A 69 5.73 -20.35 21.64
C GLY A 69 7.07 -20.39 22.36
N SER A 70 7.72 -19.23 22.36
CA SER A 70 9.03 -19.00 22.96
C SER A 70 8.91 -17.95 24.05
N PHE A 71 9.67 -18.16 25.12
CA PHE A 71 9.74 -17.25 26.26
C PHE A 71 11.21 -17.04 26.63
N ASN A 72 11.61 -15.79 26.84
CA ASN A 72 12.94 -15.43 27.26
C ASN A 72 12.89 -14.42 28.42
N ASN A 73 13.48 -14.80 29.56
CA ASN A 73 13.69 -13.93 30.73
C ASN A 73 15.17 -13.87 31.15
N GLY A 74 16.08 -13.87 30.19
CA GLY A 74 17.52 -14.11 30.39
C GLY A 74 17.93 -15.57 30.13
N THR A 75 16.96 -16.45 29.87
CA THR A 75 17.17 -17.82 29.38
C THR A 75 16.07 -18.13 28.38
N SER A 76 16.42 -18.60 27.18
CA SER A 76 15.47 -19.02 26.16
C SER A 76 14.80 -20.34 26.53
N GLN A 77 13.48 -20.38 26.43
CA GLN A 77 12.64 -21.52 26.79
C GLN A 77 11.52 -21.68 25.76
N THR A 78 11.05 -22.91 25.60
CA THR A 78 9.77 -23.16 24.95
C THR A 78 8.65 -23.11 25.98
N GLN A 79 7.48 -22.72 25.53
CA GLN A 79 6.29 -22.62 26.37
C GLN A 79 5.07 -23.20 25.63
N LEU A 80 4.31 -24.03 26.33
CA LEU A 80 3.02 -24.54 25.89
C LEU A 80 1.96 -24.14 26.91
N ARG A 81 0.91 -23.47 26.45
CA ARG A 81 -0.21 -23.02 27.28
C ARG A 81 -1.53 -23.56 26.75
N VAL A 82 -2.46 -23.80 27.67
CA VAL A 82 -3.83 -24.25 27.38
C VAL A 82 -4.80 -23.22 27.96
N TYR A 83 -5.78 -22.81 27.17
CA TYR A 83 -6.81 -21.87 27.57
C TYR A 83 -8.21 -22.41 27.26
N HIS A 84 -9.20 -21.97 28.02
CA HIS A 84 -10.60 -22.10 27.64
C HIS A 84 -11.30 -20.73 27.67
N LYS A 85 -12.43 -20.67 26.97
CA LYS A 85 -13.35 -19.52 27.01
C LYS A 85 -14.24 -19.60 28.25
N ASN A 86 -14.32 -18.51 29.00
CA ASN A 86 -15.29 -18.34 30.09
C ASN A 86 -15.97 -16.98 29.93
N GLY A 87 -17.24 -17.00 29.49
CA GLY A 87 -17.96 -15.78 29.12
C GLY A 87 -17.19 -14.96 28.08
N ASN A 88 -16.91 -13.70 28.41
CA ASN A 88 -16.20 -12.76 27.54
C ASN A 88 -14.67 -12.74 27.74
N SER A 89 -14.07 -13.81 28.29
CA SER A 89 -12.63 -13.85 28.56
C SER A 89 -12.01 -15.23 28.32
N LEU A 90 -10.69 -15.24 28.11
CA LEU A 90 -9.89 -16.46 28.13
C LEU A 90 -9.31 -16.71 29.51
N VAL A 91 -9.38 -17.96 29.97
CA VAL A 91 -8.82 -18.46 31.24
C VAL A 91 -7.69 -19.42 30.93
N LEU A 92 -6.55 -19.24 31.62
CA LEU A 92 -5.38 -20.10 31.51
C LEU A 92 -5.57 -21.35 32.38
N ASP A 93 -5.63 -22.52 31.74
CA ASP A 93 -5.76 -23.82 32.40
C ASP A 93 -4.42 -24.44 32.78
N SER A 94 -3.42 -24.25 31.91
CA SER A 94 -2.11 -24.86 32.08
C SER A 94 -1.03 -24.03 31.40
N ASN A 95 0.14 -23.99 32.02
CA ASN A 95 1.34 -23.37 31.49
C ASN A 95 2.54 -24.28 31.78
N GLN A 96 3.14 -24.83 30.74
CA GLN A 96 4.32 -25.66 30.83
C GLN A 96 5.48 -25.01 30.08
N GLN A 97 6.64 -24.95 30.74
CA GLN A 97 7.88 -24.43 30.17
C GLN A 97 8.95 -25.51 30.14
N TRP A 98 9.81 -25.47 29.12
CA TRP A 98 10.99 -26.31 29.03
C TRP A 98 12.21 -25.50 28.63
N ARG A 99 13.34 -25.85 29.22
CA ARG A 99 14.66 -25.30 28.92
C ARG A 99 15.52 -26.37 28.29
N PHE A 100 16.35 -25.97 27.33
CA PHE A 100 17.42 -26.82 26.86
C PHE A 100 18.72 -26.45 27.59
N GLY A 101 19.47 -27.45 28.04
CA GLY A 101 20.71 -27.23 28.79
C GLY A 101 21.81 -26.59 27.94
N GLY A 102 22.86 -26.09 28.59
CA GLY A 102 24.08 -25.66 27.90
C GLY A 102 24.01 -24.31 27.16
N GLY A 103 23.12 -23.41 27.57
CA GLY A 103 23.06 -22.03 27.02
C GLY A 103 22.54 -21.92 25.59
N SER A 104 21.92 -22.97 25.05
CA SER A 104 21.28 -22.95 23.74
C SER A 104 19.91 -22.28 23.78
N ASN A 105 19.52 -21.64 22.68
CA ASN A 105 18.16 -21.21 22.46
C ASN A 105 17.27 -22.42 22.17
N TYR A 106 16.06 -22.41 22.74
CA TYR A 106 15.06 -23.44 22.54
C TYR A 106 13.73 -22.79 22.25
N TYR A 107 13.19 -23.04 21.04
CA TYR A 107 11.98 -22.39 20.57
C TYR A 107 11.04 -23.37 19.86
N PHE A 108 9.73 -23.14 20.00
CA PHE A 108 8.73 -23.88 19.25
C PHE A 108 8.50 -23.21 17.90
N SER A 109 8.39 -24.02 16.85
CA SER A 109 8.11 -23.57 15.49
C SER A 109 6.79 -24.14 14.93
N GLY A 110 6.29 -25.23 15.51
CA GLY A 110 5.05 -25.86 15.07
C GLY A 110 4.30 -26.51 16.23
N VAL A 111 2.97 -26.49 16.14
CA VAL A 111 2.06 -27.20 17.03
C VAL A 111 0.91 -27.78 16.22
N GLU A 112 0.55 -29.01 16.53
CA GLU A 112 -0.61 -29.71 15.99
C GLU A 112 -1.35 -30.44 17.09
N VAL A 113 -2.63 -30.72 16.89
CA VAL A 113 -3.45 -31.47 17.84
C VAL A 113 -4.22 -32.58 17.13
N ALA A 114 -4.31 -33.74 17.76
CA ALA A 114 -5.09 -34.86 17.23
C ALA A 114 -5.46 -35.83 18.34
N ASP A 115 -6.58 -36.53 18.20
CA ASP A 115 -6.92 -37.67 19.05
C ASP A 115 -6.09 -38.87 18.62
N LEU A 116 -4.90 -39.02 19.20
CA LEU A 116 -3.97 -40.11 18.95
C LEU A 116 -4.40 -41.40 19.62
N ALA A 117 -5.04 -41.30 20.79
CA ALA A 117 -5.47 -42.44 21.59
C ALA A 117 -6.85 -42.99 21.18
N GLY A 118 -7.61 -42.29 20.33
CA GLY A 118 -8.95 -42.70 19.89
C GLY A 118 -10.02 -42.54 20.98
N ARG A 119 -9.78 -41.63 21.93
CA ARG A 119 -10.60 -41.41 23.13
C ARG A 119 -11.53 -40.19 23.04
N GLY A 120 -11.54 -39.50 21.90
CA GLY A 120 -12.29 -38.26 21.68
C GLY A 120 -11.62 -37.00 22.24
N PHE A 121 -10.39 -37.12 22.77
CA PHE A 121 -9.62 -36.01 23.31
C PHE A 121 -8.29 -35.91 22.58
N ASN A 122 -7.85 -34.69 22.29
CA ASN A 122 -6.64 -34.47 21.56
C ASN A 122 -5.40 -34.50 22.46
N GLU A 123 -4.35 -35.12 21.94
CA GLU A 123 -2.97 -34.89 22.34
C GLU A 123 -2.40 -33.72 21.54
N THR A 124 -1.44 -33.03 22.15
CA THR A 124 -0.68 -31.94 21.53
C THR A 124 0.66 -32.47 21.03
N ILE A 125 0.97 -32.18 19.77
CA ILE A 125 2.25 -32.49 19.14
C ILE A 125 2.99 -31.19 18.86
N THR A 126 4.24 -31.07 19.30
CA THR A 126 5.05 -29.85 19.13
C THR A 126 6.34 -30.13 18.38
N ILE A 127 6.80 -29.14 17.62
CA ILE A 127 8.15 -29.06 17.07
C ILE A 127 8.96 -28.04 17.86
N GLY A 128 10.04 -28.50 18.51
CA GLY A 128 11.02 -27.65 19.16
C GLY A 128 12.37 -27.71 18.45
N ASN A 129 13.00 -26.56 18.23
CA ASN A 129 14.34 -26.47 17.66
C ASN A 129 15.33 -25.97 18.70
N VAL A 130 16.51 -26.57 18.70
CA VAL A 130 17.63 -26.21 19.55
C VAL A 130 18.69 -25.53 18.70
N GLN A 131 19.05 -24.32 19.11
CA GLN A 131 19.96 -23.44 18.40
C GLN A 131 21.09 -23.01 19.34
N ALA A 132 22.33 -23.19 18.90
CA ALA A 132 23.48 -22.66 19.64
C ALA A 132 23.43 -21.12 19.63
N SER A 133 23.88 -20.46 20.70
CA SER A 133 23.90 -19.00 20.77
C SER A 133 24.64 -18.38 19.57
N GLY A 134 23.93 -17.60 18.75
CA GLY A 134 24.47 -16.96 17.54
C GLY A 134 24.72 -17.89 16.33
N GLY A 135 24.39 -19.18 16.43
CA GLY A 135 24.50 -20.15 15.33
C GLY A 135 23.14 -20.56 14.76
N PRO A 136 23.10 -21.38 13.69
CA PRO A 136 21.83 -21.94 13.19
C PRO A 136 21.33 -23.07 14.11
N PRO A 137 20.05 -23.48 13.99
CA PRO A 137 19.54 -24.66 14.66
C PRO A 137 20.25 -25.93 14.16
N LEU A 138 20.49 -26.86 15.08
CA LEU A 138 21.26 -28.10 14.82
C LEU A 138 20.49 -29.38 15.23
N GLN A 139 19.40 -29.21 15.96
CA GLN A 139 18.59 -30.31 16.47
C GLN A 139 17.12 -29.91 16.48
N THR A 140 16.26 -30.85 16.08
CA THR A 140 14.81 -30.75 16.24
C THR A 140 14.33 -31.82 17.23
N GLN A 141 13.24 -31.51 17.94
CA GLN A 141 12.51 -32.43 18.79
C GLN A 141 11.03 -32.45 18.39
N ILE A 142 10.46 -33.65 18.29
CA ILE A 142 9.01 -33.89 18.22
C ILE A 142 8.56 -34.31 19.61
N GLY A 143 7.71 -33.51 20.23
CA GLY A 143 7.10 -33.81 21.53
C GLY A 143 5.63 -34.18 21.38
N ILE A 144 5.18 -35.21 22.10
CA ILE A 144 3.77 -35.59 22.21
C ILE A 144 3.37 -35.46 23.67
N TYR A 145 2.32 -34.68 23.92
CA TYR A 145 1.84 -34.33 25.25
C TYR A 145 0.35 -34.59 25.36
N ARG A 146 -0.04 -35.24 26.45
CA ARG A 146 -1.43 -35.43 26.84
C ARG A 146 -1.78 -34.46 27.95
N TRP A 147 -2.93 -33.81 27.84
CA TRP A 147 -3.48 -33.06 28.95
C TRP A 147 -4.34 -33.96 29.84
N LEU A 148 -4.25 -33.72 31.13
CA LEU A 148 -4.91 -34.50 32.18
C LEU A 148 -5.91 -33.64 32.99
N GLY A 149 -6.46 -32.57 32.39
CA GLY A 149 -7.38 -31.64 33.05
C GLY A 149 -6.69 -30.49 33.79
N SER A 150 -5.64 -30.78 34.54
CA SER A 150 -4.90 -29.75 35.32
C SER A 150 -3.40 -29.68 35.00
N SER A 151 -2.90 -30.57 34.15
CA SER A 151 -1.48 -30.67 33.82
C SER A 151 -1.25 -31.28 32.45
N LEU A 152 -0.03 -31.11 31.94
CA LEU A 152 0.44 -31.76 30.71
C LEU A 152 1.42 -32.88 31.07
N SER A 153 1.10 -34.10 30.62
CA SER A 153 1.99 -35.25 30.68
C SER A 153 2.71 -35.42 29.35
N ARG A 154 4.03 -35.65 29.40
CA ARG A 154 4.83 -35.95 28.21
C ARG A 154 4.80 -37.44 27.91
N GLU A 155 4.13 -37.82 26.84
CA GLU A 155 4.05 -39.21 26.39
C GLU A 155 5.28 -39.61 25.59
N LYS A 156 5.75 -38.71 24.71
CA LYS A 156 6.95 -38.96 23.91
C LYS A 156 7.75 -37.69 23.68
N LEU A 157 9.07 -37.86 23.61
CA LEU A 157 9.99 -36.87 23.08
C LEU A 157 10.97 -37.60 22.17
N PHE A 158 11.01 -37.20 20.91
CA PHE A 158 11.89 -37.76 19.91
C PHE A 158 12.82 -36.68 19.38
N ASN A 159 14.11 -36.91 19.47
CA ASN A 159 15.13 -35.97 19.02
C ASN A 159 15.74 -36.49 17.72
N TYR A 160 16.00 -35.60 16.77
CA TYR A 160 16.89 -35.93 15.68
C TYR A 160 17.74 -34.76 15.27
N THR A 161 18.95 -35.11 14.83
CA THR A 161 19.99 -34.22 14.35
C THR A 161 20.29 -34.57 12.90
N ALA A 162 21.03 -33.69 12.24
CA ALA A 162 21.59 -33.94 10.92
C ALA A 162 23.08 -33.56 10.92
N GLY A 163 23.81 -33.93 9.87
CA GLY A 163 25.24 -33.63 9.74
C GLY A 163 25.57 -32.14 9.47
N GLY A 164 24.65 -31.23 9.75
CA GLY A 164 24.70 -29.79 9.43
C GLY A 164 23.48 -29.05 9.97
N PRO A 165 23.35 -27.74 9.71
CA PRO A 165 22.20 -26.94 10.13
C PRO A 165 20.87 -27.58 9.73
N LEU A 166 19.92 -27.62 10.65
CA LEU A 166 18.60 -28.18 10.41
C LEU A 166 17.56 -27.41 11.21
N GLU A 167 16.45 -27.07 10.58
CA GLU A 167 15.29 -26.48 11.25
C GLU A 167 14.04 -27.19 10.75
N THR A 168 13.18 -27.61 11.68
CA THR A 168 11.82 -28.04 11.32
C THR A 168 10.86 -26.91 11.65
N ARG A 169 10.07 -26.48 10.68
CA ARG A 169 9.23 -25.27 10.77
C ARG A 169 7.75 -25.56 10.89
N SER A 170 7.29 -26.69 10.37
CA SER A 170 5.87 -27.01 10.37
C SER A 170 5.63 -28.48 10.62
N ILE A 171 4.44 -28.74 11.17
CA ILE A 171 3.93 -30.07 11.46
C ILE A 171 2.50 -30.17 10.94
N ALA A 172 2.13 -31.35 10.45
CA ALA A 172 0.76 -31.72 10.15
C ALA A 172 0.56 -33.17 10.58
N ILE A 173 -0.70 -33.59 10.71
CA ILE A 173 -1.02 -34.95 11.10
C ILE A 173 -2.27 -35.44 10.38
N TRP A 174 -2.25 -36.72 10.04
CA TRP A 174 -3.44 -37.41 9.59
C TRP A 174 -3.52 -38.82 10.17
N THR A 175 -4.68 -39.45 10.02
CA THR A 175 -4.88 -40.87 10.36
C THR A 175 -5.10 -41.68 9.10
N SER A 176 -4.32 -42.74 8.89
CA SER A 176 -4.55 -43.71 7.82
C SER A 176 -4.52 -45.12 8.38
N ASN A 177 -5.58 -45.89 8.12
CA ASN A 177 -5.75 -47.26 8.62
C ASN A 177 -5.52 -47.39 10.13
N GLY A 178 -6.01 -46.41 10.91
CA GLY A 178 -5.84 -46.37 12.37
C GLY A 178 -4.46 -45.90 12.86
N ILE A 179 -3.44 -45.83 11.99
CA ILE A 179 -2.11 -45.34 12.34
C ILE A 179 -2.07 -43.83 12.17
N ARG A 180 -1.56 -43.13 13.18
CA ARG A 180 -1.36 -41.68 13.15
C ARG A 180 -0.04 -41.37 12.44
N GLN A 181 -0.12 -40.63 11.35
CA GLN A 181 1.03 -40.22 10.55
C GLN A 181 1.33 -38.76 10.83
N ILE A 182 2.45 -38.52 11.49
CA ILE A 182 2.97 -37.18 11.79
C ILE A 182 3.89 -36.77 10.65
N VAL A 183 3.67 -35.58 10.11
CA VAL A 183 4.46 -35.00 9.02
C VAL A 183 5.20 -33.80 9.54
N THR A 184 6.49 -33.72 9.22
CA THR A 184 7.32 -32.58 9.55
C THR A 184 7.93 -31.98 8.30
N LEU A 185 8.03 -30.66 8.25
CA LEU A 185 8.65 -29.95 7.14
C LEU A 185 9.62 -28.90 7.65
N GLY A 186 10.74 -28.74 6.97
CA GLY A 186 11.68 -27.66 7.21
C GLY A 186 12.84 -27.68 6.21
N TYR A 187 14.05 -27.37 6.70
CA TYR A 187 15.26 -27.43 5.89
C TYR A 187 16.40 -28.17 6.60
N TYR A 188 17.30 -28.67 5.77
CA TYR A 188 18.57 -29.25 6.16
C TYR A 188 19.67 -28.69 5.25
N ASN A 189 20.72 -28.10 5.82
CA ASN A 189 21.86 -27.59 5.06
C ASN A 189 23.03 -28.58 5.13
N ARG A 190 23.59 -28.90 3.95
CA ARG A 190 24.81 -29.72 3.83
C ARG A 190 25.73 -29.07 2.82
N THR A 191 26.99 -28.84 3.22
CA THR A 191 28.05 -28.31 2.35
C THR A 191 27.63 -27.04 1.59
N GLY A 192 26.88 -26.15 2.25
CA GLY A 192 26.41 -24.88 1.66
C GLY A 192 25.14 -24.99 0.82
N VAL A 193 24.64 -26.19 0.52
CA VAL A 193 23.39 -26.41 -0.21
C VAL A 193 22.26 -26.64 0.79
N THR A 194 21.15 -25.93 0.59
CA THR A 194 19.96 -26.07 1.46
C THR A 194 18.95 -27.02 0.82
N TYR A 195 18.55 -28.04 1.56
CA TYR A 195 17.55 -29.02 1.14
C TYR A 195 16.26 -28.79 1.89
N GLY A 196 15.13 -28.81 1.19
CA GLY A 196 13.83 -28.98 1.82
C GLY A 196 13.78 -30.39 2.40
N GLN A 197 13.34 -30.55 3.64
CA GLN A 197 13.27 -31.84 4.32
C GLN A 197 11.84 -32.16 4.76
N LEU A 198 11.28 -33.20 4.17
CA LEU A 198 9.99 -33.80 4.55
C LEU A 198 10.25 -35.03 5.42
N GLY A 199 9.75 -35.03 6.64
CA GLY A 199 9.77 -36.19 7.53
C GLY A 199 8.38 -36.81 7.67
N ILE A 200 8.31 -38.13 7.67
CA ILE A 200 7.08 -38.88 7.94
C ILE A 200 7.35 -39.87 9.08
N TRP A 201 6.47 -39.85 10.08
CA TRP A 201 6.61 -40.59 11.32
C TRP A 201 5.29 -41.30 11.65
N SER A 202 5.37 -42.54 12.12
CA SER A 202 4.19 -43.30 12.57
C SER A 202 4.12 -43.29 14.09
N TRP A 203 2.94 -42.99 14.64
CA TRP A 203 2.61 -43.18 16.04
C TRP A 203 1.52 -44.27 16.16
N ASP A 204 1.83 -45.30 16.95
CA ASP A 204 0.95 -46.45 17.19
C ASP A 204 0.30 -46.44 18.59
N GLY A 205 0.47 -45.35 19.36
CA GLY A 205 0.02 -45.24 20.75
C GLY A 205 1.11 -45.48 21.79
N ALA A 206 2.25 -46.05 21.41
CA ALA A 206 3.37 -46.31 22.33
C ALA A 206 4.72 -45.86 21.75
N THR A 207 4.92 -46.07 20.44
CA THR A 207 6.18 -45.84 19.74
C THR A 207 5.99 -44.81 18.65
N LEU A 208 6.89 -43.81 18.65
CA LEU A 208 7.05 -42.89 17.54
C LEU A 208 8.19 -43.41 16.67
N SER A 209 7.86 -43.89 15.48
CA SER A 209 8.78 -44.51 14.54
C SER A 209 9.04 -43.59 13.36
N LYS A 210 10.32 -43.41 13.01
CA LYS A 210 10.73 -42.70 11.79
C LYS A 210 10.50 -43.57 10.57
N ASN A 211 9.59 -43.18 9.68
CA ASN A 211 9.44 -43.88 8.41
C ASN A 211 10.49 -43.40 7.42
N THR A 212 10.57 -42.08 7.20
CA THR A 212 11.50 -41.51 6.20
C THR A 212 11.82 -40.04 6.46
N LEU A 213 13.00 -39.61 6.00
CA LEU A 213 13.40 -38.21 5.83
C LEU A 213 13.75 -38.01 4.36
N TRP A 214 12.84 -37.42 3.62
CA TRP A 214 12.98 -37.15 2.20
C TRP A 214 13.51 -35.73 1.98
N ASN A 215 14.57 -35.59 1.18
CA ASN A 215 15.21 -34.31 0.92
C ASN A 215 15.14 -33.97 -0.57
N TRP A 216 14.94 -32.69 -0.89
CA TRP A 216 15.07 -32.16 -2.25
C TRP A 216 15.78 -30.83 -2.24
N THR A 217 16.36 -30.45 -3.38
CA THR A 217 17.01 -29.15 -3.57
C THR A 217 16.77 -28.67 -4.99
N ALA A 218 16.77 -27.35 -5.16
CA ALA A 218 16.87 -26.72 -6.46
C ALA A 218 18.30 -26.87 -7.02
N PRO A 219 18.47 -27.23 -8.30
CA PRO A 219 19.78 -27.25 -8.93
C PRO A 219 20.24 -25.82 -9.28
N GLY A 220 21.56 -25.56 -9.24
CA GLY A 220 22.18 -24.33 -9.73
C GLY A 220 23.58 -24.09 -9.16
N THR A 221 24.18 -22.93 -9.48
CA THR A 221 25.52 -22.53 -9.03
C THR A 221 25.45 -21.49 -7.90
N GLY A 222 26.34 -21.59 -6.90
CA GLY A 222 26.37 -20.66 -5.76
C GLY A 222 25.43 -21.06 -4.60
N ALA A 223 24.83 -20.09 -3.91
CA ALA A 223 23.91 -20.31 -2.80
C ALA A 223 22.54 -20.78 -3.32
N THR A 224 22.45 -22.06 -3.67
CA THR A 224 21.23 -22.71 -4.17
C THR A 224 20.56 -23.57 -3.11
N GLY A 225 19.26 -23.80 -3.26
CA GLY A 225 18.56 -24.69 -2.36
C GLY A 225 17.05 -24.59 -2.39
N SER A 226 16.43 -25.55 -1.71
CA SER A 226 15.01 -25.52 -1.37
C SER A 226 14.85 -25.40 0.15
N GLN A 227 13.81 -24.73 0.61
CA GLN A 227 13.43 -24.66 2.01
C GLN A 227 11.94 -24.92 2.15
N GLY A 228 11.56 -25.82 3.05
CA GLY A 228 10.17 -25.99 3.45
C GLY A 228 9.78 -25.00 4.56
N TYR A 229 8.60 -24.39 4.46
CA TYR A 229 8.07 -23.46 5.45
C TYR A 229 6.83 -24.02 6.16
N ALA A 230 5.85 -24.50 5.40
CA ALA A 230 4.59 -24.99 5.95
C ALA A 230 4.12 -26.29 5.27
N VAL A 231 3.51 -27.17 6.07
CA VAL A 231 2.92 -28.43 5.61
C VAL A 231 1.49 -28.55 6.09
N ALA A 232 0.60 -29.05 5.23
CA ALA A 232 -0.76 -29.41 5.55
C ALA A 232 -1.08 -30.79 4.97
N THR A 233 -2.06 -31.46 5.57
CA THR A 233 -2.52 -32.79 5.12
C THR A 233 -4.01 -32.79 4.94
N GLY A 234 -4.49 -33.44 3.89
CA GLY A 234 -5.92 -33.53 3.62
C GLY A 234 -6.19 -34.31 2.34
N ASP A 235 -7.32 -35.00 2.27
CA ASP A 235 -7.78 -35.64 1.05
C ASP A 235 -8.32 -34.57 0.08
N ILE A 236 -7.47 -34.16 -0.87
CA ILE A 236 -7.76 -33.08 -1.84
C ILE A 236 -8.61 -33.61 -2.98
N GLU A 237 -8.36 -34.85 -3.37
CA GLU A 237 -8.99 -35.53 -4.51
C GLU A 237 -10.31 -36.23 -4.13
N GLY A 238 -10.61 -36.38 -2.84
CA GLY A 238 -11.83 -37.02 -2.34
C GLY A 238 -11.80 -38.55 -2.47
N ASN A 239 -10.60 -39.15 -2.53
CA ASN A 239 -10.41 -40.59 -2.76
C ASN A 239 -10.23 -41.41 -1.47
N GLY A 240 -10.35 -40.77 -0.30
CA GLY A 240 -10.17 -41.36 1.02
C GLY A 240 -8.71 -41.51 1.46
N THR A 241 -7.74 -41.16 0.62
CA THR A 241 -6.32 -41.16 0.94
C THR A 241 -5.81 -39.72 1.07
N PRO A 242 -5.37 -39.29 2.25
CA PRO A 242 -4.92 -37.91 2.43
C PRO A 242 -3.60 -37.64 1.70
N ASP A 243 -3.56 -36.46 1.11
CA ASP A 243 -2.38 -35.87 0.49
C ASP A 243 -1.55 -35.10 1.53
N ILE A 244 -0.25 -35.01 1.25
CA ILE A 244 0.66 -34.12 1.95
C ILE A 244 0.99 -32.96 1.03
N VAL A 245 0.71 -31.72 1.45
CA VAL A 245 1.09 -30.52 0.71
C VAL A 245 2.17 -29.77 1.47
N THR A 246 3.29 -29.54 0.81
CA THR A 246 4.40 -28.75 1.34
C THR A 246 4.56 -27.48 0.54
N VAL A 247 4.73 -26.34 1.21
CA VAL A 247 5.07 -25.07 0.59
C VAL A 247 6.36 -24.49 1.15
N GLY A 248 7.02 -23.68 0.34
CA GLY A 248 8.25 -23.02 0.72
C GLY A 248 8.87 -22.20 -0.40
N SER A 249 10.19 -22.26 -0.50
CA SER A 249 10.95 -21.52 -1.49
C SER A 249 12.00 -22.39 -2.18
N SER A 250 12.23 -22.13 -3.46
CA SER A 250 13.29 -22.71 -4.28
C SER A 250 14.17 -21.59 -4.84
N ASN A 251 15.48 -21.68 -4.63
CA ASN A 251 16.47 -20.74 -5.17
C ASN A 251 17.45 -21.48 -6.09
N ASN A 252 17.44 -21.11 -7.37
CA ASN A 252 18.26 -21.69 -8.43
C ASN A 252 19.60 -20.95 -8.66
N GLY A 253 19.97 -20.04 -7.76
CA GLY A 253 21.17 -19.21 -7.83
C GLY A 253 20.94 -17.82 -8.43
N THR A 254 19.80 -17.58 -9.08
CA THR A 254 19.46 -16.27 -9.67
C THR A 254 18.19 -15.66 -9.07
N LEU A 255 17.19 -16.47 -8.74
CA LEU A 255 15.92 -15.98 -8.24
C LEU A 255 15.34 -16.94 -7.20
N THR A 256 14.78 -16.37 -6.13
CA THR A 256 13.98 -17.15 -5.16
C THR A 256 12.54 -17.19 -5.62
N GLN A 257 12.01 -18.40 -5.76
CA GLN A 257 10.67 -18.68 -6.26
C GLN A 257 9.88 -19.39 -5.17
N SER A 258 8.59 -19.07 -5.03
CA SER A 258 7.68 -19.87 -4.24
C SER A 258 7.63 -21.30 -4.80
N GLU A 259 7.52 -22.28 -3.92
CA GLU A 259 7.45 -23.70 -4.29
C GLU A 259 6.28 -24.38 -3.57
N ILE A 260 5.50 -25.17 -4.31
CA ILE A 260 4.45 -26.06 -3.80
C ILE A 260 4.73 -27.47 -4.32
N ARG A 261 4.58 -28.46 -3.44
CA ARG A 261 4.66 -29.89 -3.80
C ARG A 261 3.54 -30.65 -3.13
N VAL A 262 2.95 -31.59 -3.86
CA VAL A 262 1.92 -32.51 -3.36
C VAL A 262 2.46 -33.93 -3.42
N TRP A 263 2.34 -34.64 -2.30
CA TRP A 263 2.90 -35.98 -2.12
C TRP A 263 1.82 -36.97 -1.68
N GLY A 264 1.95 -38.20 -2.15
CA GLY A 264 1.23 -39.36 -1.62
C GLY A 264 2.11 -40.20 -0.70
N TRP A 265 1.49 -40.83 0.30
CA TRP A 265 2.15 -41.78 1.20
C TRP A 265 1.40 -43.11 1.22
N SER A 266 2.08 -44.19 0.85
CA SER A 266 1.52 -45.56 0.82
C SER A 266 1.63 -46.30 2.17
N GLY A 267 2.13 -45.65 3.23
CA GLY A 267 2.37 -46.27 4.52
C GLY A 267 3.80 -46.76 4.74
N SER A 268 4.60 -46.89 3.69
CA SER A 268 6.02 -47.29 3.78
C SER A 268 6.83 -46.86 2.54
N GLY A 269 8.16 -46.88 2.67
CA GLY A 269 9.06 -46.59 1.54
C GLY A 269 9.26 -45.11 1.27
N THR A 270 9.30 -44.74 -0.01
CA THR A 270 9.58 -43.37 -0.48
C THR A 270 8.27 -42.61 -0.70
N PRO A 271 8.12 -41.36 -0.22
CA PRO A 271 6.97 -40.52 -0.53
C PRO A 271 6.85 -40.32 -2.04
N GLY A 272 5.69 -40.60 -2.61
CA GLY A 272 5.44 -40.42 -4.04
C GLY A 272 5.13 -38.97 -4.35
N LEU A 273 6.01 -38.26 -5.05
CA LEU A 273 5.70 -36.91 -5.53
C LEU A 273 4.59 -37.01 -6.59
N LYS A 274 3.41 -36.45 -6.31
CA LYS A 274 2.29 -36.39 -7.26
C LYS A 274 2.51 -35.25 -8.25
N GLN A 275 2.72 -34.04 -7.74
CA GLN A 275 2.89 -32.83 -8.52
C GLN A 275 3.76 -31.80 -7.79
N SER A 276 4.38 -30.89 -8.54
CA SER A 276 5.08 -29.74 -7.99
C SER A 276 5.02 -28.54 -8.94
N ARG A 277 5.00 -27.33 -8.39
CA ARG A 277 5.11 -26.09 -9.17
C ARG A 277 5.98 -25.09 -8.41
N THR A 278 6.84 -24.40 -9.14
CA THR A 278 7.50 -23.18 -8.69
C THR A 278 6.93 -21.99 -9.43
N TRP A 279 6.87 -20.82 -8.78
CA TRP A 279 6.35 -19.62 -9.42
C TRP A 279 6.99 -18.35 -8.87
N VAL A 280 6.80 -17.27 -9.62
CA VAL A 280 7.09 -15.90 -9.23
C VAL A 280 5.90 -15.04 -9.58
N THR A 281 5.63 -14.04 -8.76
CA THR A 281 4.47 -13.18 -8.92
C THR A 281 4.96 -11.80 -9.30
N THR A 282 4.40 -11.24 -10.39
CA THR A 282 4.87 -9.98 -11.01
C THR A 282 6.33 -10.00 -11.50
N GLY A 283 6.91 -11.18 -11.74
CA GLY A 283 8.30 -11.33 -12.17
C GLY A 283 9.35 -11.03 -11.08
N GLN A 284 8.93 -10.89 -9.82
CA GLN A 284 9.80 -10.63 -8.67
C GLN A 284 10.00 -11.91 -7.84
N ALA A 285 11.02 -11.92 -6.97
CA ALA A 285 11.24 -13.03 -6.06
C ALA A 285 10.02 -13.23 -5.14
N SER A 286 9.72 -14.48 -4.80
CA SER A 286 8.57 -14.81 -3.94
C SER A 286 8.87 -16.00 -3.04
N VAL A 287 8.16 -16.07 -1.91
CA VAL A 287 8.25 -17.15 -0.94
C VAL A 287 6.87 -17.53 -0.43
N ALA A 288 6.51 -18.82 -0.47
CA ALA A 288 5.31 -19.34 0.16
C ALA A 288 5.61 -19.72 1.61
N THR A 289 4.86 -19.18 2.56
CA THR A 289 5.18 -19.27 4.01
C THR A 289 4.11 -20.00 4.82
N SER A 290 2.92 -20.20 4.26
CA SER A 290 1.80 -20.85 4.95
C SER A 290 0.90 -21.61 3.98
N VAL A 291 0.35 -22.74 4.43
CA VAL A 291 -0.58 -23.55 3.64
C VAL A 291 -1.73 -24.06 4.52
N ALA A 292 -2.93 -24.08 3.97
CA ALA A 292 -4.12 -24.72 4.53
C ALA A 292 -4.82 -25.52 3.43
N ILE A 293 -5.60 -26.54 3.82
CA ILE A 293 -6.42 -27.34 2.91
C ILE A 293 -7.85 -27.32 3.44
N GLN A 294 -8.80 -26.85 2.64
CA GLN A 294 -10.19 -26.69 3.05
C GLN A 294 -11.11 -26.75 1.84
N ASP A 295 -12.35 -27.23 2.03
CA ASP A 295 -13.42 -27.13 1.03
C ASP A 295 -14.02 -25.72 1.09
N LEU A 296 -13.56 -24.85 0.18
CA LEU A 296 -13.99 -23.47 0.06
C LEU A 296 -15.36 -23.35 -0.61
N ALA A 297 -15.64 -24.22 -1.58
CA ALA A 297 -16.89 -24.20 -2.35
C ALA A 297 -18.06 -24.93 -1.66
N GLY A 298 -17.78 -25.77 -0.66
CA GLY A 298 -18.76 -26.67 -0.06
C GLY A 298 -19.19 -27.82 -0.98
N ASP A 299 -18.36 -28.19 -1.97
CA ASP A 299 -18.68 -29.23 -2.97
C ASP A 299 -18.08 -30.62 -2.62
N GLY A 300 -17.40 -30.73 -1.49
CA GLY A 300 -16.73 -31.92 -1.00
C GLY A 300 -15.29 -32.10 -1.52
N LYS A 301 -14.85 -31.27 -2.48
CA LYS A 301 -13.45 -31.22 -2.92
C LYS A 301 -12.73 -30.14 -2.13
N LYS A 302 -11.47 -30.38 -1.79
CA LYS A 302 -10.68 -29.40 -1.05
C LYS A 302 -9.79 -28.60 -1.98
N GLU A 303 -9.67 -27.32 -1.72
CA GLU A 303 -8.67 -26.44 -2.29
C GLU A 303 -7.43 -26.38 -1.39
N ILE A 304 -6.29 -26.07 -2.01
CA ILE A 304 -5.06 -25.74 -1.31
C ILE A 304 -4.94 -24.22 -1.29
N ILE A 305 -4.85 -23.65 -0.10
CA ILE A 305 -4.73 -22.22 0.14
C ILE A 305 -3.29 -21.94 0.51
N VAL A 306 -2.61 -21.06 -0.23
CA VAL A 306 -1.20 -20.74 -0.02
C VAL A 306 -1.04 -19.25 0.26
N GLY A 307 -0.52 -18.93 1.43
CA GLY A 307 -0.09 -17.59 1.81
C GLY A 307 1.42 -17.43 1.66
N GLY A 308 1.85 -16.27 1.19
CA GLY A 308 3.25 -15.99 0.91
C GLY A 308 3.55 -14.50 0.80
N GLN A 309 4.72 -14.21 0.24
CA GLN A 309 5.21 -12.86 0.06
C GLN A 309 5.91 -12.71 -1.28
N ILE A 310 5.72 -11.53 -1.87
CA ILE A 310 6.49 -11.04 -3.01
C ILE A 310 7.59 -10.14 -2.45
N LEU A 311 8.84 -10.52 -2.65
CA LEU A 311 10.03 -9.82 -2.17
C LEU A 311 10.40 -8.70 -3.14
N SER A 312 9.45 -7.78 -3.41
CA SER A 312 9.68 -6.63 -4.27
C SER A 312 10.47 -5.54 -3.54
N TYR A 313 11.32 -4.83 -4.29
CA TYR A 313 12.00 -3.63 -3.78
C TYR A 313 11.18 -2.37 -4.12
N PRO A 314 11.07 -1.38 -3.22
CA PRO A 314 11.62 -1.35 -1.86
C PRO A 314 10.78 -2.08 -0.80
N PHE A 315 9.52 -2.41 -1.08
CA PHE A 315 8.59 -2.95 -0.07
C PHE A 315 8.03 -4.31 -0.47
N TRP A 316 7.97 -5.24 0.48
CA TRP A 316 7.41 -6.58 0.26
C TRP A 316 5.89 -6.56 0.24
N LYS A 317 5.29 -7.40 -0.61
CA LYS A 317 3.83 -7.54 -0.72
C LYS A 317 3.40 -8.88 -0.17
N ALA A 318 2.21 -8.93 0.41
CA ALA A 318 1.57 -10.21 0.69
C ALA A 318 1.04 -10.84 -0.59
N GLU A 319 1.05 -12.16 -0.63
CA GLU A 319 0.50 -12.98 -1.70
C GLU A 319 -0.44 -14.03 -1.12
N LEU A 320 -1.59 -14.23 -1.77
CA LEU A 320 -2.53 -15.30 -1.48
C LEU A 320 -2.92 -15.98 -2.79
N SER A 321 -2.86 -17.30 -2.83
CA SER A 321 -3.26 -18.09 -4.00
C SER A 321 -4.03 -19.33 -3.60
N VAL A 322 -4.94 -19.77 -4.48
CA VAL A 322 -5.78 -20.95 -4.32
C VAL A 322 -5.48 -21.92 -5.45
N TRP A 323 -5.33 -23.20 -5.11
CA TRP A 323 -4.90 -24.25 -6.02
C TRP A 323 -5.78 -25.50 -5.90
N SER A 324 -5.86 -26.26 -6.99
CA SER A 324 -6.53 -27.56 -7.04
C SER A 324 -5.61 -28.65 -7.59
N LEU A 325 -5.88 -29.88 -7.18
CA LEU A 325 -5.36 -31.09 -7.81
C LEU A 325 -6.48 -31.99 -8.38
N TRP A 326 -7.70 -31.47 -8.53
CA TRP A 326 -8.83 -32.32 -8.95
C TRP A 326 -8.59 -32.93 -10.32
N GLY A 327 -8.80 -34.24 -10.40
CA GLY A 327 -8.49 -35.04 -11.59
C GLY A 327 -7.07 -35.63 -11.61
N GLY A 328 -6.23 -35.36 -10.60
CA GLY A 328 -4.95 -36.05 -10.32
C GLY A 328 -3.83 -35.87 -11.34
N LEU A 329 -4.10 -35.19 -12.46
CA LEU A 329 -3.17 -35.06 -13.58
C LEU A 329 -2.34 -33.76 -13.55
N SER A 330 -2.83 -32.69 -12.91
CA SER A 330 -2.15 -31.39 -12.91
C SER A 330 -2.49 -30.54 -11.69
N LEU A 331 -1.47 -29.91 -11.11
CA LEU A 331 -1.62 -28.91 -10.07
C LEU A 331 -1.93 -27.55 -10.71
N SER A 332 -3.18 -27.11 -10.59
CA SER A 332 -3.70 -25.89 -11.22
C SER A 332 -3.88 -24.78 -10.19
N GLN A 333 -3.43 -23.57 -10.52
CA GLN A 333 -3.75 -22.37 -9.75
C GLN A 333 -5.10 -21.84 -10.24
N LEU A 334 -6.05 -21.72 -9.32
CA LEU A 334 -7.42 -21.30 -9.60
C LEU A 334 -7.57 -19.78 -9.52
N ALA A 335 -6.87 -19.16 -8.56
CA ALA A 335 -6.89 -17.73 -8.35
C ALA A 335 -5.65 -17.27 -7.55
N ASP A 336 -5.31 -16.00 -7.69
CA ASP A 336 -4.35 -15.31 -6.82
C ASP A 336 -4.73 -13.85 -6.62
N THR A 337 -4.17 -13.28 -5.56
CA THR A 337 -4.21 -11.85 -5.27
C THR A 337 -2.97 -11.46 -4.47
N TYR A 338 -2.58 -10.21 -4.56
CA TYR A 338 -1.48 -9.66 -3.78
C TYR A 338 -1.82 -8.23 -3.34
N TRP A 339 -1.25 -7.79 -2.22
CA TRP A 339 -1.55 -6.48 -1.67
C TRP A 339 -0.40 -5.90 -0.84
N ILE A 340 -0.49 -4.60 -0.61
CA ILE A 340 0.25 -3.83 0.39
C ILE A 340 -0.77 -3.07 1.24
N THR A 341 -0.34 -2.58 2.40
CA THR A 341 -1.15 -1.73 3.29
C THR A 341 -0.95 -0.25 2.98
N SER A 342 0.26 0.13 2.55
CA SER A 342 0.59 1.46 2.05
C SER A 342 1.72 1.39 1.01
N SER A 343 1.94 2.48 0.27
CA SER A 343 3.09 2.64 -0.62
C SER A 343 4.46 2.70 0.08
N GLN A 344 4.51 2.68 1.42
CA GLN A 344 5.75 2.77 2.20
C GLN A 344 5.95 1.60 3.18
N SER A 345 5.16 0.54 3.06
CA SER A 345 5.13 -0.55 4.05
C SER A 345 5.34 -1.91 3.39
N SER A 346 6.14 -2.76 4.03
CA SER A 346 6.34 -4.16 3.72
C SER A 346 5.42 -5.04 4.55
N LEU A 347 4.75 -5.99 3.90
CA LEU A 347 4.11 -7.10 4.60
C LEU A 347 5.13 -8.21 4.83
N GLU A 348 5.48 -8.42 6.10
CA GLU A 348 6.60 -9.27 6.51
C GLU A 348 6.24 -10.73 6.76
N LEU A 349 4.98 -11.03 7.03
CA LEU A 349 4.55 -12.40 7.28
C LEU A 349 3.08 -12.55 6.98
N ILE A 350 2.70 -13.68 6.38
CA ILE A 350 1.29 -14.06 6.22
C ILE A 350 1.12 -15.53 6.65
N ARG A 351 0.06 -15.78 7.38
CA ARG A 351 -0.44 -17.11 7.76
C ARG A 351 -1.85 -17.26 7.22
N VAL A 352 -2.19 -18.46 6.77
CA VAL A 352 -3.52 -18.78 6.27
C VAL A 352 -4.21 -19.80 7.16
N SER A 353 -5.52 -19.62 7.33
CA SER A 353 -6.47 -20.58 7.85
C SER A 353 -7.80 -20.36 7.13
N ALA A 354 -8.79 -21.21 7.35
CA ALA A 354 -10.08 -21.09 6.66
C ALA A 354 -11.21 -21.65 7.52
N GLY A 355 -12.39 -21.07 7.38
CA GLY A 355 -13.61 -21.48 8.07
C GLY A 355 -14.77 -20.50 7.82
N ASP A 356 -15.98 -20.94 8.16
CA ASP A 356 -17.21 -20.13 8.04
C ASP A 356 -17.28 -19.10 9.18
N VAL A 357 -16.58 -17.98 8.99
CA VAL A 357 -16.42 -16.94 10.03
C VAL A 357 -17.57 -15.95 10.04
N ASP A 358 -18.38 -15.91 8.99
CA ASP A 358 -19.58 -15.07 8.91
C ASP A 358 -20.90 -15.84 9.08
N LYS A 359 -20.82 -17.18 9.23
CA LYS A 359 -21.96 -18.10 9.36
C LYS A 359 -22.86 -18.09 8.12
N SER A 360 -22.29 -17.85 6.94
CA SER A 360 -22.98 -17.90 5.66
C SER A 360 -23.19 -19.32 5.15
N GLY A 361 -22.45 -20.29 5.69
CA GLY A 361 -22.37 -21.66 5.19
C GLY A 361 -21.32 -21.84 4.07
N THR A 362 -20.64 -20.77 3.66
CA THR A 362 -19.42 -20.87 2.85
C THR A 362 -18.19 -20.79 3.73
N THR A 363 -17.05 -21.30 3.26
CA THR A 363 -15.80 -21.18 3.99
C THR A 363 -15.04 -19.97 3.48
N GLU A 364 -14.70 -19.03 4.38
CA GLU A 364 -13.82 -17.92 4.06
C GLU A 364 -12.36 -18.28 4.29
N ILE A 365 -11.48 -17.63 3.55
CA ILE A 365 -10.04 -17.66 3.80
C ILE A 365 -9.72 -16.55 4.80
N VAL A 366 -8.96 -16.88 5.85
CA VAL A 366 -8.44 -15.93 6.82
C VAL A 366 -6.94 -15.82 6.65
N THR A 367 -6.45 -14.61 6.40
CA THR A 367 -5.02 -14.30 6.42
C THR A 367 -4.69 -13.47 7.66
N ALA A 368 -3.63 -13.82 8.37
CA ALA A 368 -3.12 -13.03 9.48
C ALA A 368 -1.60 -12.84 9.39
N GLY A 369 -1.10 -11.69 9.83
CA GLY A 369 0.29 -11.31 9.63
C GLY A 369 0.62 -9.97 10.26
N PHE A 370 1.67 -9.33 9.78
CA PHE A 370 2.00 -7.97 10.17
C PHE A 370 2.66 -7.19 9.02
N THR A 371 2.53 -5.88 9.10
CA THR A 371 3.19 -4.92 8.21
C THR A 371 4.15 -4.07 9.03
N ASP A 372 5.31 -3.76 8.47
CA ASP A 372 6.06 -2.61 8.96
C ASP A 372 5.33 -1.33 8.53
N MET A 373 5.43 -0.26 9.30
CA MET A 373 5.06 1.07 8.86
C MET A 373 6.14 2.06 9.28
N PRO A 374 6.69 2.84 8.34
CA PRO A 374 7.66 3.86 8.68
C PRO A 374 6.94 5.02 9.39
N ILE A 375 7.25 5.21 10.67
CA ILE A 375 6.89 6.42 11.42
C ILE A 375 8.20 7.16 11.69
N GLY A 376 8.52 8.15 10.85
CA GLY A 376 9.79 8.87 10.94
C GLY A 376 10.98 8.00 10.50
N THR A 377 11.89 7.68 11.42
CA THR A 377 13.07 6.81 11.17
C THR A 377 12.96 5.44 11.82
N THR A 378 11.80 5.09 12.40
CA THR A 378 11.58 3.82 13.09
C THR A 378 10.42 3.09 12.46
N ASP A 379 10.66 1.84 12.09
CA ASP A 379 9.61 0.92 11.64
C ASP A 379 8.84 0.42 12.85
N VAL A 380 7.51 0.45 12.75
CA VAL A 380 6.60 -0.09 13.77
C VAL A 380 5.77 -1.20 13.16
N ASP A 381 5.79 -2.37 13.79
CA ASP A 381 5.06 -3.54 13.33
C ASP A 381 3.59 -3.50 13.75
N TYR A 382 2.69 -3.61 12.78
CA TYR A 382 1.26 -3.63 12.99
C TYR A 382 0.63 -4.90 12.45
N GLY A 383 -0.02 -5.64 13.35
CA GLY A 383 -0.70 -6.88 13.03
C GLY A 383 -1.87 -6.62 12.10
N ILE A 384 -2.10 -7.52 11.15
CA ILE A 384 -3.19 -7.42 10.19
C ILE A 384 -3.92 -8.75 10.10
N ILE A 385 -5.24 -8.68 10.04
CA ILE A 385 -6.12 -9.81 9.79
C ILE A 385 -7.04 -9.43 8.63
N ARG A 386 -7.22 -10.33 7.67
CA ARG A 386 -8.16 -10.16 6.56
C ARG A 386 -8.96 -11.43 6.33
N THR A 387 -10.21 -11.26 5.95
CA THR A 387 -11.10 -12.33 5.50
C THR A 387 -11.37 -12.16 4.01
N TRP A 388 -11.42 -13.28 3.30
CA TRP A 388 -11.55 -13.32 1.85
C TRP A 388 -12.56 -14.37 1.44
N THR A 389 -13.35 -14.04 0.42
CA THR A 389 -14.18 -15.03 -0.29
C THR A 389 -13.45 -15.50 -1.53
N TRP A 390 -13.66 -16.76 -1.88
CA TRP A 390 -13.25 -17.31 -3.16
C TRP A 390 -14.48 -17.78 -3.96
N SER A 391 -14.57 -17.37 -5.22
CA SER A 391 -15.72 -17.66 -6.09
C SER A 391 -15.35 -18.56 -7.29
N GLY A 392 -14.39 -19.47 -7.13
CA GLY A 392 -13.88 -20.31 -8.22
C GLY A 392 -12.65 -19.72 -8.91
N SER A 393 -12.77 -18.52 -9.47
CA SER A 393 -11.70 -17.87 -10.26
C SER A 393 -11.16 -16.58 -9.66
N THR A 394 -11.72 -16.14 -8.52
CA THR A 394 -11.41 -14.82 -7.96
C THR A 394 -11.38 -14.90 -6.44
N ILE A 395 -10.41 -14.21 -5.85
CA ILE A 395 -10.31 -13.98 -4.41
C ILE A 395 -10.68 -12.53 -4.16
N SER A 396 -11.71 -12.29 -3.36
CA SER A 396 -12.20 -10.95 -3.04
C SER A 396 -12.04 -10.67 -1.56
N LEU A 397 -11.44 -9.52 -1.24
CA LEU A 397 -11.34 -9.04 0.13
C LEU A 397 -12.75 -8.76 0.65
N GLN A 398 -13.17 -9.46 1.70
CA GLN A 398 -14.38 -9.12 2.41
C GLN A 398 -14.08 -8.07 3.48
N GLN A 399 -13.09 -8.35 4.34
CA GLN A 399 -12.79 -7.50 5.49
C GLN A 399 -11.28 -7.40 5.72
N SER A 400 -10.85 -6.25 6.21
CA SER A 400 -9.49 -6.01 6.68
C SER A 400 -9.54 -5.34 8.04
N TYR A 401 -8.58 -5.71 8.87
CA TYR A 401 -8.34 -5.16 10.18
C TYR A 401 -6.84 -5.00 10.42
N GLN A 402 -6.44 -3.87 11.00
CA GLN A 402 -5.06 -3.60 11.38
C GLN A 402 -5.01 -3.05 12.81
N TYR A 403 -4.12 -3.59 13.63
CA TYR A 403 -3.78 -2.97 14.92
C TYR A 403 -3.07 -1.65 14.63
N SER A 404 -3.53 -0.52 15.16
CA SER A 404 -2.96 0.80 14.85
C SER A 404 -2.38 1.54 16.06
N THR A 405 -2.71 1.10 17.27
CA THR A 405 -2.35 1.80 18.52
C THR A 405 -1.19 1.15 19.26
N VAL A 406 -0.96 -0.14 19.07
CA VAL A 406 0.03 -0.92 19.81
C VAL A 406 0.82 -1.80 18.83
N PRO A 407 2.17 -1.75 18.85
CA PRO A 407 2.99 -2.62 18.02
C PRO A 407 2.64 -4.08 18.28
N THR A 408 2.25 -4.78 17.21
CA THR A 408 1.71 -6.14 17.27
C THR A 408 2.24 -6.94 16.07
N ILE A 409 2.87 -8.06 16.34
CA ILE A 409 3.31 -9.05 15.35
C ILE A 409 2.38 -10.25 15.49
N ILE A 410 1.69 -10.64 14.42
CA ILE A 410 0.91 -11.89 14.39
C ILE A 410 1.72 -12.95 13.68
N SER A 411 1.96 -14.08 14.35
CA SER A 411 2.79 -15.17 13.84
C SER A 411 2.02 -16.48 13.64
N ALA A 412 0.81 -16.58 14.18
CA ALA A 412 -0.06 -17.75 14.06
C ALA A 412 -1.54 -17.36 13.94
N VAL A 413 -2.28 -18.16 13.19
CA VAL A 413 -3.74 -18.09 13.08
C VAL A 413 -4.34 -19.49 12.98
N THR A 414 -5.49 -19.69 13.60
CA THR A 414 -6.37 -20.83 13.37
C THR A 414 -7.81 -20.35 13.40
N VAL A 415 -8.68 -21.03 12.67
CA VAL A 415 -10.12 -20.75 12.63
C VAL A 415 -10.88 -21.96 13.16
N GLY A 416 -11.93 -21.73 13.94
CA GLY A 416 -12.78 -22.80 14.44
C GLY A 416 -13.85 -22.32 15.40
N ASP A 417 -14.90 -23.12 15.56
CA ASP A 417 -16.05 -22.83 16.43
C ASP A 417 -15.69 -23.07 17.91
N ILE A 418 -15.18 -22.05 18.62
CA ILE A 418 -14.67 -22.26 19.99
C ILE A 418 -15.80 -22.49 21.00
N ASP A 419 -16.96 -21.89 20.73
CA ASP A 419 -18.12 -21.90 21.63
C ASP A 419 -19.26 -22.80 21.17
N LYS A 420 -19.07 -23.52 20.06
CA LYS A 420 -19.98 -24.54 19.52
C LYS A 420 -21.34 -23.97 19.11
N VAL A 421 -21.34 -22.74 18.58
CA VAL A 421 -22.56 -22.05 18.10
C VAL A 421 -22.74 -22.13 16.58
N GLY A 422 -21.86 -22.87 15.89
CA GLY A 422 -21.83 -23.07 14.45
C GLY A 422 -21.23 -21.92 13.66
N LYS A 423 -20.73 -20.86 14.32
CA LYS A 423 -19.95 -19.79 13.70
C LYS A 423 -18.50 -20.01 14.05
N HIS A 424 -17.59 -19.90 13.09
CA HIS A 424 -16.17 -20.05 13.38
C HIS A 424 -15.57 -18.74 13.88
N ASP A 425 -14.71 -18.83 14.90
CA ASP A 425 -13.93 -17.71 15.41
C ASP A 425 -12.54 -17.66 14.78
N ILE A 426 -11.98 -16.46 14.69
CA ILE A 426 -10.60 -16.24 14.29
C ILE A 426 -9.73 -16.17 15.53
N ILE A 427 -8.78 -17.10 15.67
CA ILE A 427 -7.87 -17.16 16.81
C ILE A 427 -6.47 -16.83 16.32
N VAL A 428 -5.91 -15.73 16.83
CA VAL A 428 -4.57 -15.24 16.45
C VAL A 428 -3.64 -15.18 17.63
N GLY A 429 -2.34 -15.27 17.35
CA GLY A 429 -1.33 -14.95 18.33
C GLY A 429 0.03 -14.65 17.74
N GLY A 430 0.88 -14.13 18.60
CA GLY A 430 2.18 -13.61 18.24
C GLY A 430 2.78 -12.84 19.40
N GLN A 431 3.15 -11.58 19.16
CA GLN A 431 3.76 -10.68 20.12
C GLN A 431 3.14 -9.29 20.06
N GLN A 432 2.92 -8.66 21.21
CA GLN A 432 2.46 -7.29 21.37
C GLN A 432 3.35 -6.59 22.42
N MET A 433 4.07 -5.54 22.02
CA MET A 433 5.05 -4.84 22.88
C MET A 433 6.04 -5.78 23.63
N GLY A 434 6.60 -6.77 22.93
CA GLY A 434 7.55 -7.74 23.51
C GLY A 434 6.92 -8.82 24.41
N LYS A 435 5.63 -8.70 24.73
CA LYS A 435 4.84 -9.73 25.42
C LYS A 435 4.20 -10.61 24.37
N GLY A 436 4.04 -11.90 24.61
CA GLY A 436 3.28 -12.65 23.62
C GLY A 436 1.81 -12.27 23.70
N PHE A 437 1.09 -12.64 22.65
CA PHE A 437 -0.26 -12.18 22.40
C PHE A 437 -1.13 -13.35 21.93
N LEU A 438 -2.36 -13.45 22.46
CA LEU A 438 -3.39 -14.40 22.05
C LEU A 438 -4.74 -13.68 22.10
N GLU A 439 -5.49 -13.75 21.01
CA GLU A 439 -6.82 -13.14 20.90
C GLU A 439 -7.74 -14.05 20.10
N VAL A 440 -8.97 -14.18 20.57
CA VAL A 440 -10.08 -14.79 19.82
C VAL A 440 -10.99 -13.66 19.37
N ARG A 441 -11.24 -13.61 18.08
CA ARG A 441 -12.05 -12.57 17.44
C ARG A 441 -13.24 -13.21 16.79
N ASP A 442 -14.39 -12.62 17.07
CA ASP A 442 -15.58 -12.85 16.27
C ASP A 442 -15.46 -11.95 15.02
N ALA A 443 -15.65 -12.52 13.82
CA ALA A 443 -15.65 -11.77 12.58
C ALA A 443 -16.99 -11.04 12.32
N THR A 444 -17.52 -10.32 13.32
CA THR A 444 -18.64 -9.37 13.12
C THR A 444 -18.10 -7.95 13.07
N PHE A 445 -17.95 -7.45 11.85
CA PHE A 445 -17.55 -6.07 11.62
C PHE A 445 -18.71 -5.30 10.99
N VAL A 446 -18.90 -4.07 11.43
CA VAL A 446 -19.78 -3.14 10.73
C VAL A 446 -19.01 -2.52 9.57
N ASN A 447 -19.60 -2.51 8.38
CA ASN A 447 -18.96 -1.92 7.20
C ASN A 447 -18.72 -0.42 7.42
N SER A 448 -17.67 0.11 6.80
CA SER A 448 -17.39 1.54 6.77
C SER A 448 -17.35 2.08 5.35
N THR A 449 -17.50 3.39 5.22
CA THR A 449 -17.49 4.09 3.95
C THR A 449 -16.64 5.35 4.05
N ILE A 450 -15.75 5.51 3.08
CA ILE A 450 -14.98 6.74 2.87
C ILE A 450 -15.60 7.52 1.71
N SER A 451 -15.88 8.80 1.92
CA SER A 451 -16.02 9.77 0.83
C SER A 451 -14.68 10.46 0.60
N LEU A 452 -14.37 10.83 -0.64
CA LEU A 452 -13.12 11.49 -0.99
C LEU A 452 -13.35 12.54 -2.09
N ALA A 453 -12.81 13.73 -1.88
CA ALA A 453 -12.84 14.83 -2.83
C ALA A 453 -11.52 15.59 -2.82
N THR A 454 -11.22 16.24 -3.95
CA THR A 454 -10.08 17.14 -4.12
C THR A 454 -10.59 18.52 -4.52
N TYR A 455 -10.06 19.57 -3.88
CA TYR A 455 -10.45 20.95 -4.20
C TYR A 455 -9.28 21.93 -4.06
N PRO A 456 -9.02 22.80 -5.05
CA PRO A 456 -9.72 22.90 -6.34
C PRO A 456 -9.32 21.77 -7.31
N SER A 457 -10.22 21.45 -8.24
CA SER A 457 -9.96 20.59 -9.40
C SER A 457 -10.79 21.10 -10.60
N PRO A 458 -10.17 21.66 -11.66
CA PRO A 458 -8.73 21.74 -11.88
C PRO A 458 -8.02 22.73 -10.94
N ALA A 459 -6.79 22.39 -10.53
CA ALA A 459 -5.87 23.26 -9.81
C ALA A 459 -4.81 23.84 -10.75
N LEU A 460 -4.25 25.00 -10.43
CA LEU A 460 -3.09 25.54 -11.15
C LEU A 460 -1.78 24.88 -10.67
N ALA A 461 -0.78 24.80 -11.55
CA ALA A 461 0.54 24.29 -11.18
C ALA A 461 1.13 25.05 -9.98
N GLY A 462 1.57 24.31 -8.95
CA GLY A 462 2.08 24.89 -7.70
C GLY A 462 1.00 25.34 -6.71
N GLN A 463 -0.28 25.29 -7.08
CA GLN A 463 -1.39 25.55 -6.16
C GLN A 463 -1.56 24.37 -5.18
N SER A 464 -1.74 24.70 -3.89
CA SER A 464 -2.11 23.69 -2.90
C SER A 464 -3.58 23.28 -3.05
N VAL A 465 -3.82 21.98 -3.06
CA VAL A 465 -5.13 21.32 -3.15
C VAL A 465 -5.45 20.73 -1.79
N THR A 466 -6.70 20.85 -1.34
CA THR A 466 -7.21 20.14 -0.18
C THR A 466 -7.76 18.79 -0.63
N VAL A 467 -7.18 17.72 -0.11
CA VAL A 467 -7.72 16.36 -0.20
C VAL A 467 -8.53 16.13 1.07
N SER A 468 -9.83 15.88 0.96
CA SER A 468 -10.71 15.77 2.12
C SER A 468 -11.85 14.80 1.91
N GLY A 469 -12.45 14.37 3.02
CA GLY A 469 -13.50 13.36 3.00
C GLY A 469 -14.10 13.09 4.37
N MET A 470 -14.96 12.09 4.43
CA MET A 470 -15.57 11.58 5.66
C MET A 470 -15.43 10.07 5.74
N LEU A 471 -15.17 9.57 6.95
CA LEU A 471 -15.24 8.15 7.28
C LEU A 471 -16.45 7.91 8.20
N THR A 472 -17.35 7.05 7.75
CA THR A 472 -18.61 6.76 8.44
C THR A 472 -18.89 5.27 8.49
N ASN A 473 -19.72 4.87 9.45
CA ASN A 473 -20.33 3.55 9.49
C ASN A 473 -21.36 3.43 8.36
N THR A 474 -21.31 2.36 7.58
CA THR A 474 -22.19 2.18 6.40
C THR A 474 -23.66 1.98 6.79
N THR A 475 -23.93 1.40 7.96
CA THR A 475 -25.30 1.03 8.35
C THR A 475 -26.09 2.22 8.84
N ASP A 476 -25.49 3.08 9.68
CA ASP A 476 -26.18 4.20 10.33
C ASP A 476 -25.61 5.58 9.98
N SER A 477 -24.57 5.64 9.13
CA SER A 477 -23.86 6.87 8.76
C SER A 477 -23.23 7.61 9.94
N SER A 478 -23.07 6.97 11.10
CA SER A 478 -22.41 7.56 12.25
C SER A 478 -20.91 7.83 11.96
N PRO A 479 -20.35 8.93 12.49
CA PRO A 479 -18.96 9.29 12.23
C PRO A 479 -17.99 8.37 12.98
N LEU A 480 -16.95 7.90 12.28
CA LEU A 480 -15.85 7.17 12.91
C LEU A 480 -14.75 8.16 13.31
N VAL A 481 -14.61 8.40 14.62
CA VAL A 481 -13.81 9.50 15.19
C VAL A 481 -12.40 9.03 15.58
N SER A 482 -11.39 9.87 15.38
CA SER A 482 -9.99 9.61 15.73
C SER A 482 -9.35 8.42 14.99
N MET A 483 -9.85 8.14 13.79
CA MET A 483 -9.33 7.09 12.91
C MET A 483 -8.25 7.65 11.98
N GLN A 484 -7.19 6.86 11.73
CA GLN A 484 -6.09 7.23 10.84
C GLN A 484 -6.40 6.83 9.39
N VAL A 485 -6.67 7.80 8.52
CA VAL A 485 -6.92 7.60 7.09
C VAL A 485 -5.65 7.92 6.30
N LEU A 486 -5.15 6.94 5.57
CA LEU A 486 -3.98 7.11 4.69
C LEU A 486 -4.41 7.73 3.36
N LEU A 487 -3.77 8.84 2.98
CA LEU A 487 -3.98 9.55 1.74
C LEU A 487 -2.76 9.40 0.83
N GLU A 488 -2.98 8.95 -0.40
CA GLU A 488 -1.94 8.71 -1.39
C GLU A 488 -2.33 9.29 -2.75
N TYR A 489 -1.35 9.57 -3.59
CA TYR A 489 -1.56 9.99 -4.98
C TYR A 489 -0.74 9.13 -5.95
N ASN A 490 -1.22 9.03 -7.19
CA ASN A 490 -0.49 8.46 -8.31
C ASN A 490 -0.56 9.43 -9.51
N ALA A 491 0.58 9.85 -10.03
CA ALA A 491 0.65 10.58 -11.30
C ALA A 491 0.53 9.57 -12.44
N THR A 492 -0.52 9.70 -13.27
CA THR A 492 -0.97 8.76 -14.32
C THR A 492 0.10 7.77 -14.79
N GLY A 493 0.00 6.50 -14.36
CA GLY A 493 0.88 5.39 -14.74
C GLY A 493 2.05 5.09 -13.80
N GLY A 494 2.20 5.82 -12.70
CA GLY A 494 3.23 5.59 -11.68
C GLY A 494 2.82 4.66 -10.53
N SER A 495 3.66 4.63 -9.49
CA SER A 495 3.32 4.05 -8.18
C SER A 495 2.66 5.10 -7.29
N TYR A 496 1.82 4.66 -6.36
CA TYR A 496 1.29 5.55 -5.33
C TYR A 496 2.40 6.10 -4.44
N SER A 497 2.24 7.34 -4.01
CA SER A 497 3.09 8.05 -3.04
C SER A 497 2.22 8.66 -1.95
N ILE A 498 2.72 8.70 -0.72
CA ILE A 498 1.97 9.24 0.42
C ILE A 498 1.82 10.76 0.30
N ILE A 499 0.59 11.25 0.49
CA ILE A 499 0.28 12.65 0.76
C ILE A 499 0.41 12.91 2.25
N ALA A 500 -0.37 12.17 3.06
CA ALA A 500 -0.43 12.29 4.51
C ALA A 500 -1.20 11.11 5.13
N THR A 501 -1.09 10.95 6.45
CA THR A 501 -2.06 10.21 7.25
C THR A 501 -2.88 11.22 8.04
N ALA A 502 -4.19 11.28 7.79
CA ALA A 502 -5.10 12.26 8.39
C ALA A 502 -5.97 11.59 9.47
N THR A 503 -6.10 12.23 10.63
CA THR A 503 -6.97 11.75 11.70
C THR A 503 -8.38 12.30 11.53
N THR A 504 -9.40 11.45 11.65
CA THR A 504 -10.80 11.89 11.57
C THR A 504 -11.22 12.70 12.80
N ASP A 505 -11.95 13.79 12.58
CA ASP A 505 -12.49 14.63 13.65
C ASP A 505 -13.77 14.03 14.28
N SER A 506 -14.40 14.77 15.20
CA SER A 506 -15.65 14.36 15.88
C SER A 506 -16.85 14.16 14.94
N GLN A 507 -16.75 14.60 13.69
CA GLN A 507 -17.74 14.42 12.63
C GLN A 507 -17.26 13.41 11.57
N GLY A 508 -16.18 12.66 11.84
CA GLY A 508 -15.63 11.67 10.93
C GLY A 508 -14.89 12.30 9.74
N ARG A 509 -14.70 13.63 9.71
CA ARG A 509 -14.06 14.33 8.59
C ARG A 509 -12.55 14.24 8.69
N PHE A 510 -11.88 14.09 7.56
CA PHE A 510 -10.43 14.17 7.44
C PHE A 510 -10.05 15.11 6.30
N ALA A 511 -8.89 15.76 6.42
CA ALA A 511 -8.35 16.60 5.36
C ALA A 511 -6.83 16.70 5.44
N ALA A 512 -6.17 16.88 4.29
CA ALA A 512 -4.76 17.21 4.18
C ALA A 512 -4.52 18.15 2.98
N GLY A 513 -3.52 19.01 3.10
CA GLY A 513 -3.01 19.79 1.98
C GLY A 513 -2.07 18.96 1.10
N PHE A 514 -2.20 19.08 -0.21
CA PHE A 514 -1.38 18.42 -1.21
C PHE A 514 -0.97 19.43 -2.28
N THR A 515 0.33 19.56 -2.56
CA THR A 515 0.82 20.39 -3.67
C THR A 515 1.41 19.48 -4.75
N PRO A 516 0.70 19.26 -5.86
CA PRO A 516 1.17 18.38 -6.93
C PRO A 516 2.50 18.85 -7.55
N LEU A 517 3.33 17.91 -7.98
CA LEU A 517 4.67 18.20 -8.51
C LEU A 517 4.67 18.93 -9.85
N GLY A 518 3.55 18.91 -10.59
CA GLY A 518 3.40 19.62 -11.85
C GLY A 518 2.02 19.42 -12.48
N PRO A 519 1.77 20.01 -13.66
CA PRO A 519 0.54 19.78 -14.41
C PRO A 519 0.37 18.32 -14.81
N GLY A 520 -0.88 17.85 -14.86
CA GLY A 520 -1.22 16.48 -15.22
C GLY A 520 -2.50 15.98 -14.53
N SER A 521 -2.80 14.70 -14.75
CA SER A 521 -3.87 14.00 -14.04
C SER A 521 -3.28 13.13 -12.92
N TYR A 522 -3.91 13.19 -11.77
CA TYR A 522 -3.55 12.46 -10.57
C TYR A 522 -4.73 11.65 -10.08
N ASP A 523 -4.48 10.38 -9.77
CA ASP A 523 -5.42 9.55 -9.01
C ASP A 523 -5.08 9.66 -7.53
N VAL A 524 -6.02 10.18 -6.74
CA VAL A 524 -5.89 10.30 -5.29
C VAL A 524 -6.71 9.20 -4.64
N ARG A 525 -6.15 8.54 -3.63
CA ARG A 525 -6.78 7.46 -2.90
C ARG A 525 -6.73 7.72 -1.40
N ALA A 526 -7.84 7.43 -0.73
CA ALA A 526 -7.94 7.38 0.72
C ALA A 526 -8.23 5.94 1.14
N THR A 527 -7.46 5.42 2.09
CA THR A 527 -7.58 4.05 2.59
C THR A 527 -7.64 4.08 4.11
N TRP A 528 -8.59 3.35 4.68
CA TRP A 528 -8.62 3.02 6.10
C TRP A 528 -8.63 1.51 6.29
N SER A 529 -7.72 1.00 7.11
CA SER A 529 -7.53 -0.45 7.31
C SER A 529 -8.57 -1.13 8.21
N GLY A 530 -9.51 -0.37 8.81
CA GLY A 530 -10.51 -0.87 9.76
C GLY A 530 -10.07 -0.74 11.23
N ASP A 531 -10.94 -1.16 12.15
CA ASP A 531 -10.69 -1.19 13.60
C ASP A 531 -11.29 -2.45 14.27
N ASN A 532 -11.32 -2.45 15.61
CA ASN A 532 -11.78 -3.61 16.38
C ASN A 532 -13.22 -4.06 16.08
N THR A 533 -14.03 -3.18 15.51
CA THR A 533 -15.49 -3.34 15.31
C THR A 533 -15.96 -3.00 13.89
N HIS A 534 -15.10 -2.42 13.06
CA HIS A 534 -15.43 -1.96 11.71
C HIS A 534 -14.45 -2.47 10.65
N SER A 535 -14.98 -2.80 9.48
CA SER A 535 -14.16 -3.18 8.33
C SER A 535 -13.50 -1.96 7.69
N GLY A 536 -12.29 -2.14 7.17
CA GLY A 536 -11.62 -1.12 6.38
C GLY A 536 -12.36 -0.77 5.08
N SER A 537 -12.11 0.42 4.55
CA SER A 537 -12.69 0.91 3.29
C SER A 537 -11.70 1.79 2.54
N THR A 538 -11.95 1.96 1.24
CA THR A 538 -11.10 2.73 0.33
C THR A 538 -11.96 3.55 -0.62
N ALA A 539 -11.52 4.77 -0.96
CA ALA A 539 -12.13 5.61 -1.98
C ALA A 539 -11.07 6.25 -2.87
N THR A 540 -11.43 6.56 -4.12
CA THR A 540 -10.56 7.27 -5.07
C THR A 540 -11.24 8.53 -5.60
N ALA A 541 -10.44 9.54 -5.94
CA ALA A 541 -10.86 10.79 -6.56
C ALA A 541 -9.81 11.25 -7.56
N SER A 542 -10.23 11.85 -8.67
CA SER A 542 -9.30 12.41 -9.66
C SER A 542 -8.99 13.87 -9.37
N LEU A 543 -7.74 14.27 -9.60
CA LEU A 543 -7.28 15.65 -9.56
C LEU A 543 -6.64 16.03 -10.89
N THR A 544 -7.13 17.09 -11.51
CA THR A 544 -6.50 17.68 -12.70
C THR A 544 -5.71 18.91 -12.31
N VAL A 545 -4.47 19.01 -12.77
CA VAL A 545 -3.60 20.17 -12.57
C VAL A 545 -3.29 20.77 -13.94
N THR A 546 -3.70 22.00 -14.16
CA THR A 546 -3.47 22.75 -15.39
C THR A 546 -2.28 23.69 -15.23
N LYS A 547 -1.62 24.01 -16.34
CA LYS A 547 -0.63 25.09 -16.37
C LYS A 547 -1.29 26.41 -16.00
N GLU A 548 -0.54 27.29 -15.35
CA GLU A 548 -0.94 28.68 -15.14
C GLU A 548 -1.12 29.38 -16.50
N PRO A 549 -2.27 29.99 -16.80
CA PRO A 549 -2.47 30.72 -18.06
C PRO A 549 -1.43 31.83 -18.22
N SER A 550 -1.09 32.15 -19.47
CA SER A 550 -0.27 33.31 -19.78
C SER A 550 -0.91 34.20 -20.84
N VAL A 551 -0.47 35.46 -20.88
CA VAL A 551 -0.91 36.46 -21.84
C VAL A 551 0.31 37.22 -22.35
N ILE A 552 0.36 37.49 -23.65
CA ILE A 552 1.27 38.47 -24.24
C ILE A 552 0.45 39.66 -24.71
N VAL A 553 0.88 40.87 -24.37
CA VAL A 553 0.30 42.11 -24.90
C VAL A 553 1.34 42.82 -25.74
N LEU A 554 0.97 43.23 -26.95
CA LEU A 554 1.80 44.02 -27.84
C LEU A 554 1.27 45.45 -28.00
N SER A 555 2.20 46.36 -28.23
CA SER A 555 1.98 47.75 -28.65
C SER A 555 3.02 48.13 -29.71
N SER A 556 2.69 49.11 -30.56
CA SER A 556 3.61 49.66 -31.56
C SER A 556 3.83 51.14 -31.28
N SER A 557 5.05 51.63 -31.56
CA SER A 557 5.37 53.07 -31.53
C SER A 557 4.59 53.87 -32.56
N SER A 558 4.14 53.23 -33.64
CA SER A 558 3.26 53.83 -34.64
C SER A 558 2.33 52.80 -35.29
N PHE A 559 1.11 53.23 -35.61
CA PHE A 559 0.14 52.48 -36.41
C PHE A 559 0.05 52.99 -37.86
N ASN A 560 0.75 54.08 -38.18
CA ASN A 560 0.85 54.66 -39.51
C ASN A 560 2.32 55.01 -39.78
N ALA A 561 2.97 54.29 -40.69
CA ALA A 561 4.39 54.44 -40.99
C ALA A 561 4.61 54.65 -42.50
N GLN A 562 5.76 55.17 -42.90
CA GLN A 562 6.18 55.26 -44.29
C GLN A 562 7.12 54.10 -44.62
N ILE A 563 7.20 53.71 -45.89
CA ILE A 563 8.21 52.73 -46.34
C ILE A 563 9.60 53.23 -45.93
N GLY A 564 10.37 52.38 -45.25
CA GLY A 564 11.69 52.69 -44.71
C GLY A 564 11.67 53.10 -43.23
N ASP A 565 10.51 53.44 -42.65
CA ASP A 565 10.40 53.74 -41.23
C ASP A 565 10.66 52.50 -40.38
N THR A 566 11.40 52.67 -39.29
CA THR A 566 11.56 51.64 -38.27
C THR A 566 10.47 51.79 -37.21
N ILE A 567 9.55 50.83 -37.13
CA ILE A 567 8.59 50.74 -36.04
C ILE A 567 9.21 49.98 -34.86
N THR A 568 8.94 50.44 -33.63
CA THR A 568 9.31 49.72 -32.42
C THR A 568 8.09 48.99 -31.87
N ILE A 569 8.19 47.68 -31.75
CA ILE A 569 7.18 46.84 -31.10
C ILE A 569 7.61 46.64 -29.64
N SER A 570 6.74 47.04 -28.72
CA SER A 570 6.94 46.83 -27.28
C SER A 570 5.90 45.84 -26.79
N GLY A 571 6.33 44.87 -25.99
CA GLY A 571 5.45 43.84 -25.48
C GLY A 571 5.72 43.44 -24.03
N TYR A 572 4.74 42.78 -23.44
CA TYR A 572 4.78 42.28 -22.07
C TYR A 572 4.19 40.87 -22.02
N VAL A 573 4.90 39.92 -21.38
CA VAL A 573 4.37 38.59 -21.04
C VAL A 573 4.03 38.51 -19.55
N TYR A 574 2.82 38.04 -19.25
CA TYR A 574 2.33 37.79 -17.90
C TYR A 574 1.96 36.30 -17.72
N PRO A 575 2.32 35.64 -16.59
CA PRO A 575 3.15 36.14 -15.50
C PRO A 575 4.57 36.53 -15.93
N ALA A 576 5.15 37.53 -15.25
CA ALA A 576 6.46 38.08 -15.58
C ALA A 576 7.54 36.99 -15.51
N ASN A 577 8.17 36.69 -16.64
CA ASN A 577 9.26 35.73 -16.73
C ASN A 577 10.20 36.11 -17.87
N ALA A 578 11.49 35.80 -17.71
CA ALA A 578 12.41 35.79 -18.82
C ALA A 578 12.09 34.59 -19.73
N ALA A 579 11.67 34.89 -20.95
CA ALA A 579 11.15 33.91 -21.88
C ALA A 579 11.61 34.23 -23.30
N LYS A 580 11.82 33.19 -24.10
CA LYS A 580 12.10 33.31 -25.53
C LYS A 580 10.76 33.40 -26.28
N LEU A 581 10.52 34.52 -26.96
CA LEU A 581 9.31 34.78 -27.74
C LEU A 581 9.62 34.85 -29.23
N THR A 582 8.63 34.50 -30.04
CA THR A 582 8.65 34.62 -31.49
C THR A 582 7.67 35.70 -31.93
N ILE A 583 8.18 36.75 -32.58
CA ILE A 583 7.37 37.81 -33.19
C ILE A 583 7.28 37.53 -34.69
N ILE A 584 6.07 37.49 -35.23
CA ILE A 584 5.81 37.30 -36.65
C ILE A 584 5.30 38.62 -37.23
N TYR A 585 6.04 39.15 -38.20
CA TYR A 585 5.65 40.28 -39.04
C TYR A 585 5.12 39.73 -40.36
N THR A 586 3.86 39.97 -40.67
CA THR A 586 3.25 39.57 -41.95
C THR A 586 3.02 40.82 -42.78
N GLY A 587 3.73 40.91 -43.90
CA GLY A 587 3.61 42.02 -44.84
C GLY A 587 2.34 41.96 -45.68
N PRO A 588 2.03 43.04 -46.44
CA PRO A 588 0.80 43.18 -47.21
C PRO A 588 0.59 42.12 -48.30
N SER A 589 1.68 41.53 -48.81
CA SER A 589 1.66 40.43 -49.78
C SER A 589 1.44 39.04 -49.16
N GLY A 590 1.31 38.96 -47.82
CA GLY A 590 1.24 37.71 -47.06
C GLY A 590 2.60 37.12 -46.69
N THR A 591 3.72 37.77 -47.02
CA THR A 591 5.06 37.30 -46.67
C THR A 591 5.30 37.45 -45.18
N THR A 592 5.72 36.38 -44.50
CA THR A 592 5.99 36.37 -43.06
C THR A 592 7.49 36.40 -42.75
N ILE A 593 7.89 37.22 -41.77
CA ILE A 593 9.24 37.23 -41.21
C ILE A 593 9.12 36.98 -39.70
N SER A 594 9.97 36.08 -39.19
CA SER A 594 9.98 35.67 -37.78
C SER A 594 11.22 36.22 -37.08
N HIS A 595 11.00 37.00 -36.02
CA HIS A 595 12.05 37.45 -35.10
C HIS A 595 11.96 36.69 -33.78
N THR A 596 13.11 36.50 -33.14
CA THR A 596 13.19 35.90 -31.81
C THR A 596 13.70 36.94 -30.84
N VAL A 597 12.95 37.18 -29.76
CA VAL A 597 13.32 38.10 -28.68
C VAL A 597 13.27 37.40 -27.33
N ASN A 598 13.99 37.93 -26.36
CA ASN A 598 13.89 37.48 -24.98
C ASN A 598 13.22 38.57 -24.14
N SER A 599 12.21 38.20 -23.35
CA SER A 599 11.71 39.07 -22.29
C SER A 599 12.68 39.13 -21.12
N THR A 600 12.63 40.24 -20.40
CA THR A 600 13.32 40.39 -19.11
C THR A 600 12.62 39.58 -18.02
N ASN A 601 13.24 39.48 -16.84
CA ASN A 601 12.60 38.91 -15.65
C ASN A 601 11.31 39.64 -15.23
N THR A 602 11.11 40.88 -15.70
CA THR A 602 9.88 41.64 -15.48
C THR A 602 8.82 41.38 -16.54
N GLY A 603 9.08 40.55 -17.56
CA GLY A 603 8.15 40.21 -18.65
C GLY A 603 8.19 41.16 -19.85
N SER A 604 8.96 42.24 -19.80
CA SER A 604 9.04 43.23 -20.89
C SER A 604 9.97 42.77 -22.02
N PHE A 605 9.61 43.05 -23.27
CA PHE A 605 10.48 42.89 -24.44
C PHE A 605 10.22 43.98 -25.48
N THR A 606 11.21 44.22 -26.34
CA THR A 606 11.09 45.15 -27.46
C THR A 606 11.74 44.55 -28.71
N ASP A 607 11.21 44.90 -29.87
CA ASP A 607 11.80 44.60 -31.17
C ASP A 607 11.64 45.79 -32.12
N GLN A 608 12.48 45.84 -33.15
CA GLN A 608 12.43 46.89 -34.16
C GLN A 608 12.39 46.28 -35.56
N TYR A 609 11.53 46.82 -36.42
CA TYR A 609 11.41 46.37 -37.80
C TYR A 609 11.23 47.55 -38.75
N ALA A 610 12.04 47.57 -39.81
CA ALA A 610 11.94 48.55 -40.88
C ALA A 610 10.90 48.07 -41.92
N VAL A 611 9.77 48.75 -42.00
CA VAL A 611 8.69 48.35 -42.92
C VAL A 611 9.08 48.65 -44.37
N ASN A 612 9.03 47.64 -45.23
CA ASN A 612 9.66 47.69 -46.56
C ASN A 612 8.68 47.69 -47.74
N SER A 613 7.37 47.67 -47.47
CA SER A 613 6.32 47.68 -48.49
C SER A 613 5.09 48.42 -47.98
N ALA A 614 4.35 49.07 -48.89
CA ALA A 614 3.11 49.77 -48.59
C ALA A 614 1.93 48.79 -48.45
N GLY A 615 1.03 49.06 -47.52
CA GLY A 615 -0.16 48.28 -47.22
C GLY A 615 -0.30 47.98 -45.73
N THR A 616 -1.13 47.00 -45.38
CA THR A 616 -1.35 46.62 -43.99
C THR A 616 -0.37 45.54 -43.54
N TRP A 617 0.42 45.84 -42.51
CA TRP A 617 1.23 44.87 -41.79
C TRP A 617 0.46 44.31 -40.59
N THR A 618 0.49 43.01 -40.38
CA THR A 618 -0.04 42.37 -39.17
C THR A 618 1.09 41.78 -38.34
N ILE A 619 1.10 42.09 -37.04
CA ILE A 619 2.16 41.69 -36.12
C ILE A 619 1.55 40.93 -34.94
N SER A 620 2.10 39.76 -34.63
CA SER A 620 1.72 38.97 -33.46
C SER A 620 2.95 38.35 -32.81
N ALA A 621 2.92 38.16 -31.50
CA ALA A 621 3.95 37.47 -30.74
C ALA A 621 3.39 36.20 -30.12
N SER A 622 4.21 35.17 -30.02
CA SER A 622 3.86 33.91 -29.36
C SER A 622 5.03 33.38 -28.54
N TRP A 623 4.73 32.57 -27.54
CA TRP A 623 5.72 31.80 -26.81
C TRP A 623 5.15 30.44 -26.44
N THR A 624 6.03 29.47 -26.21
CA THR A 624 5.63 28.08 -25.92
C THR A 624 5.22 27.85 -24.47
N GLY A 625 5.33 28.85 -23.61
CA GLY A 625 5.19 28.70 -22.16
C GLY A 625 6.36 27.92 -21.54
N THR A 626 6.14 27.45 -20.31
CA THR A 626 7.11 26.64 -19.54
C THR A 626 6.50 25.28 -19.19
N THR A 627 7.16 24.51 -18.31
CA THR A 627 6.57 23.29 -17.74
C THR A 627 5.34 23.59 -16.87
N THR A 628 5.26 24.78 -16.26
CA THR A 628 4.17 25.17 -15.34
C THR A 628 3.27 26.28 -15.87
N THR A 629 3.70 27.03 -16.89
CA THR A 629 2.95 28.15 -17.48
C THR A 629 2.55 27.81 -18.92
N ALA A 630 1.31 28.09 -19.30
CA ALA A 630 0.76 27.78 -20.62
C ALA A 630 1.39 28.65 -21.72
N SER A 631 1.33 28.18 -22.97
CA SER A 631 1.64 29.01 -24.13
C SER A 631 0.57 30.07 -24.36
N SER A 632 0.94 31.17 -24.99
CA SER A 632 -0.01 32.20 -25.40
C SER A 632 0.42 32.87 -26.69
N THR A 633 -0.56 33.45 -27.39
CA THR A 633 -0.35 34.35 -28.53
C THR A 633 -0.91 35.71 -28.15
N SER A 634 -0.26 36.77 -28.60
CA SER A 634 -0.67 38.14 -28.30
C SER A 634 -1.91 38.56 -29.07
N ASN A 635 -2.40 39.77 -28.75
CA ASN A 635 -3.21 40.53 -29.69
C ASN A 635 -2.45 40.75 -31.01
N THR A 636 -3.20 40.87 -32.11
CA THR A 636 -2.65 41.23 -33.43
C THR A 636 -2.63 42.74 -33.58
N LEU A 637 -1.45 43.31 -33.80
CA LEU A 637 -1.32 44.72 -34.21
C LEU A 637 -1.50 44.84 -35.72
N SER A 638 -2.08 45.96 -36.15
CA SER A 638 -2.23 46.29 -37.57
C SER A 638 -1.62 47.66 -37.84
N VAL A 639 -0.51 47.69 -38.57
CA VAL A 639 0.23 48.92 -38.90
C VAL A 639 0.03 49.22 -40.38
N GLN A 640 -0.52 50.38 -40.70
CA GLN A 640 -0.68 50.85 -42.08
C GLN A 640 0.60 51.51 -42.56
N THR A 641 1.07 51.13 -43.74
CA THR A 641 2.28 51.70 -44.34
C THR A 641 1.96 52.36 -45.67
N THR A 642 2.39 53.62 -45.83
CA THR A 642 2.23 54.38 -47.07
C THR A 642 3.58 54.58 -47.76
N PRO A 643 3.62 54.75 -49.10
CA PRO A 643 4.85 55.15 -49.78
C PRO A 643 5.41 56.44 -49.16
N GLN A 644 6.73 56.51 -49.01
CA GLN A 644 7.40 57.76 -48.62
C GLN A 644 7.10 58.82 -49.71
N PRO A 645 6.74 60.06 -49.37
CA PRO A 645 6.63 61.12 -50.36
C PRO A 645 7.98 61.26 -51.08
N PRO A 646 8.00 61.45 -52.40
CA PRO A 646 9.25 61.61 -53.13
C PRO A 646 10.08 62.70 -52.45
N PRO A 647 11.41 62.53 -52.31
CA PRO A 647 12.26 63.62 -51.82
C PRO A 647 11.91 64.85 -52.64
N PHE A 648 11.68 65.98 -51.97
CA PHE A 648 11.49 67.25 -52.66
C PHE A 648 12.66 67.39 -53.65
N GLU A 649 12.41 67.14 -54.93
CA GLU A 649 13.28 67.68 -55.94
C GLU A 649 13.19 69.18 -55.73
N THR A 650 14.25 69.76 -55.18
CA THR A 650 14.45 71.20 -55.25
C THR A 650 14.57 71.51 -56.71
N THR A 651 13.42 71.68 -57.37
CA THR A 651 13.34 72.14 -58.75
C THR A 651 14.17 73.40 -58.83
N MET A 652 14.96 73.52 -59.90
CA MET A 652 15.88 74.64 -60.23
C MET A 652 15.30 76.06 -60.03
N THR A 653 14.00 76.20 -59.78
CA THR A 653 13.31 77.43 -59.39
C THR A 653 13.76 78.01 -58.04
N PHE A 654 14.28 77.21 -57.10
CA PHE A 654 14.83 77.77 -55.84
C PHE A 654 16.19 78.44 -56.04
N TYR A 655 17.05 77.93 -56.94
CA TYR A 655 18.31 78.58 -57.28
C TYR A 655 18.11 79.88 -58.07
N THR A 656 17.09 79.96 -58.95
CA THR A 656 16.76 81.23 -59.64
C THR A 656 16.13 82.25 -58.71
N LEU A 657 15.38 81.83 -57.68
CA LEU A 657 14.84 82.75 -56.66
C LEU A 657 15.97 83.32 -55.76
N ILE A 658 16.94 82.50 -55.35
CA ILE A 658 18.08 82.97 -54.54
C ILE A 658 19.07 83.81 -55.38
N LEU A 659 19.30 83.46 -56.66
CA LEU A 659 20.13 84.27 -57.57
C LEU A 659 19.44 85.58 -57.99
N SER A 660 18.12 85.61 -58.14
CA SER A 660 17.38 86.86 -58.47
C SER A 660 17.31 87.81 -57.27
N ILE A 661 17.20 87.31 -56.04
CA ILE A 661 17.29 88.13 -54.82
C ILE A 661 18.72 88.67 -54.62
N ALA A 662 19.76 87.89 -54.91
CA ALA A 662 21.16 88.35 -54.87
C ALA A 662 21.47 89.39 -55.97
N ALA A 663 20.92 89.23 -57.19
CA ALA A 663 21.06 90.20 -58.28
C ALA A 663 20.32 91.53 -58.02
N LEU A 664 19.15 91.49 -57.35
CA LEU A 664 18.42 92.69 -56.91
C LEU A 664 19.15 93.44 -55.78
N ALA A 665 19.85 92.73 -54.89
CA ALA A 665 20.63 93.35 -53.82
C ALA A 665 21.92 94.04 -54.31
N VAL A 666 22.57 93.53 -55.35
CA VAL A 666 23.78 94.16 -55.95
C VAL A 666 23.41 95.36 -56.84
N GLY A 667 22.24 95.36 -57.49
CA GLY A 667 21.73 96.49 -58.27
C GLY A 667 21.31 97.71 -57.42
N ALA A 668 20.77 97.48 -56.22
CA ALA A 668 20.34 98.56 -55.32
C ALA A 668 21.50 99.25 -54.57
N PHE A 669 22.64 98.56 -54.37
CA PHE A 669 23.79 99.10 -53.63
C PHE A 669 24.66 100.07 -54.48
N ALA A 670 24.53 100.06 -55.81
CA ALA A 670 25.28 100.95 -56.71
C ALA A 670 24.65 102.35 -56.90
N LEU A 671 23.42 102.59 -56.42
CA LEU A 671 22.66 103.83 -56.70
C LEU A 671 22.51 104.82 -55.53
N VAL A 672 23.04 104.54 -54.33
CA VAL A 672 22.85 105.42 -53.15
C VAL A 672 24.18 105.85 -52.49
N ARG A 673 25.19 106.21 -53.29
CA ARG A 673 26.41 106.88 -52.80
C ARG A 673 26.55 108.29 -53.39
N LYS A 674 25.72 109.23 -52.91
CA LYS A 674 26.05 110.67 -52.93
C LYS A 674 25.49 111.37 -51.67
N SER A 675 26.35 112.18 -51.04
CA SER A 675 26.20 113.09 -49.87
C SER A 675 25.79 112.48 -48.51
N HIS A 676 26.72 112.24 -47.56
CA HIS A 676 27.37 113.18 -46.61
C HIS A 676 26.54 113.50 -45.34
N GLY A 677 27.11 113.24 -44.14
CA GLY A 677 26.77 114.00 -42.92
C GLY A 677 26.77 113.26 -41.57
N ARG A 678 27.95 113.10 -40.97
CA ARG A 678 28.35 113.16 -39.53
C ARG A 678 27.25 113.15 -38.41
N ALA A 679 27.37 112.24 -37.42
CA ALA A 679 27.62 112.53 -35.98
C ALA A 679 27.42 111.30 -35.07
N SER A 680 28.11 111.33 -33.92
CA SER A 680 28.53 110.24 -33.03
C SER A 680 27.54 109.85 -31.89
N PRO A 681 27.80 108.77 -31.09
CA PRO A 681 26.84 107.98 -30.33
C PRO A 681 26.84 108.26 -28.80
N PRO A 682 25.92 107.64 -28.04
CA PRO A 682 26.32 106.71 -26.95
C PRO A 682 25.26 105.59 -26.75
N SER A 683 25.30 104.57 -25.87
CA SER A 683 26.23 103.95 -24.94
C SER A 683 25.45 102.81 -24.22
N MET A 684 26.19 101.82 -23.67
CA MET A 684 25.84 100.96 -22.51
C MET A 684 24.72 99.89 -22.64
N ALA A 685 25.14 98.64 -22.87
CA ALA A 685 25.39 97.59 -21.86
C ALA A 685 24.29 97.24 -20.79
N PRO A 686 24.44 96.17 -20.00
CA PRO A 686 23.63 94.94 -20.09
C PRO A 686 22.93 94.62 -18.76
N THR A 687 22.08 93.57 -18.66
CA THR A 687 21.84 92.83 -17.39
C THR A 687 20.81 91.69 -17.60
N THR A 688 21.19 90.41 -17.41
CA THR A 688 21.18 89.56 -16.20
C THR A 688 19.83 88.88 -15.89
N VAL A 689 19.77 87.54 -15.92
CA VAL A 689 19.79 86.58 -14.78
C VAL A 689 18.47 86.52 -13.99
N ALA A 690 17.86 85.33 -13.91
CA ALA A 690 17.56 84.64 -12.64
C ALA A 690 16.90 83.24 -12.87
N PRO A 691 17.28 82.21 -12.07
CA PRO A 691 16.72 80.86 -12.10
C PRO A 691 15.87 80.49 -10.84
N SER A 692 15.20 79.33 -10.89
CA SER A 692 14.85 78.37 -9.81
C SER A 692 13.59 77.60 -10.29
N LYS A 693 13.42 76.27 -10.20
CA LYS A 693 13.96 75.19 -9.36
C LYS A 693 14.22 73.95 -10.22
#